data_AF-A0A812KWH1-F1
#
_entry.id   AF-A0A812KWH1-F1
#
_cell.length_a   1.000
_cell.length_b   1.000
_cell.length_c   1.000
_cell.angle_alpha   90.00
_cell.angle_beta   90.00
_cell.angle_gamma   90.00
#
_symmetry.space_group_name_H-M   'P 1'
#
loop_
_entity.id
_entity.type
_entity.pdbx_description
1 polymer ?
#
loop_
_entity_poly.entity_id
_entity_poly.type
_entity_poly.pdbx_seq_one_letter_code
_entity_poly.pdbx_strand_id
1 'polypeptide(L)'
;MSALPSGATGLAFTLKGVVIRGGEELFVERVMTRDLETWRKKRGLDLSDVRLLGDHRDAAGKKRLDLKEAVALMKNVEDKEFPIGGVRAAKELHEAVAASAGEFLIYHSEWLRLSGVNKKTSAAHIHRSLCEALRLMHSFDQVDTSVLASGEHMVRWLIQVELAVERNPHQPDFSGLDIVSGAAQLPDGRASTSKFSEWVSNRLKERASIWKQERLFNQERRQLRAGRGGKGQGGDSSSEDGGSAAGTRKKKKKKKGKGGEDPTAAGSGGRDGKQMHGTNSVSGRLLFDDGMETLFLSLGYLLTFAAKGQNAMSSFGGNDKAIFPGLPLTAVQKWILSDVSRRVLLYGNCPDNVTEESALQELNQRANLYNQESVSLASCDLSKVKILQRRLCPQNARDLAPPEVRGYIDYFEDLVERPRQEQQALAESGVLVEPYWDPALRHDRLRIDLYRALHRCQLLDFCLRRRARAGIFMVKKKDGMQRLIIDARQANAFQRTPPTTRLGTPASLTSLDLSPDTLVANGCGGLLGRDEAGKIQVSAEAGDVGDCFYNFVVPSLSKWFAFDDSFSGDELEELGLHPGNIFDDELGDTRPLQPGERVFAAFRGVPMGWSWALFLANEIVSYQASLSSAGPGEDEVRDRRPAPPVKPGLPVVSVYVDNVHTFGGQCGDAGRRMGQISERFADLGIPFTVDNVEPDLCLDSLGLFLDFRDGATARSKTERAWKLWKATRGLLRRRRVNGRVLRVWLGLINFHFQLFRPALASLSVVYRFMSEHLDHRAPLWPSVRREMKVAMGLIFIENNALDIALEILIQYDTYMRPSECIGLTLRHLGRPRGARYKHWAIVVAPSALGEVTKTGDSDDSVLLAELGDRDWLREAMTLWVARCVDSLFPNLSLARLEAWCRNACHKLKYKSICIMPHTAAQWCVERRLP
;
A
#
# COMPACT_ATOMS: atom_id res chain seq x y z
N MET A 1 -54.81 -14.47 -11.89
CA MET A 1 -55.91 -13.88 -11.09
C MET A 1 -56.01 -14.64 -9.78
N SER A 2 -56.61 -14.04 -8.74
CA SER A 2 -56.51 -14.39 -7.31
C SER A 2 -55.09 -14.16 -6.72
N ALA A 3 -54.90 -13.46 -5.60
CA ALA A 3 -55.78 -12.48 -4.96
C ALA A 3 -54.93 -11.36 -4.32
N LEU A 4 -55.35 -10.10 -4.45
CA LEU A 4 -54.86 -8.97 -3.65
C LEU A 4 -55.81 -8.78 -2.46
N PRO A 5 -55.32 -8.59 -1.22
CA PRO A 5 -56.17 -8.11 -0.13
C PRO A 5 -56.70 -6.70 -0.45
N SER A 6 -57.96 -6.47 -0.08
CA SER A 6 -58.73 -5.26 -0.38
C SER A 6 -58.07 -3.96 0.09
N GLY A 7 -57.95 -2.94 -0.78
CA GLY A 7 -57.44 -1.63 -0.35
C GLY A 7 -57.24 -0.54 -1.40
N ALA A 8 -57.38 -0.79 -2.72
CA ALA A 8 -57.38 0.26 -3.73
C ALA A 8 -58.13 -0.14 -5.01
N THR A 9 -58.75 0.84 -5.65
CA THR A 9 -59.58 0.73 -6.87
C THR A 9 -58.76 0.50 -8.15
N GLY A 10 -59.42 0.01 -9.20
CA GLY A 10 -58.77 -0.29 -10.48
C GLY A 10 -58.22 0.95 -11.19
N LEU A 11 -56.92 0.96 -11.47
CA LEU A 11 -56.27 1.97 -12.31
C LEU A 11 -56.19 1.49 -13.76
N ALA A 12 -57.03 2.06 -14.62
CA ALA A 12 -57.02 1.82 -16.05
C ALA A 12 -55.88 2.58 -16.75
N PHE A 13 -54.64 2.10 -16.63
CA PHE A 13 -53.54 2.59 -17.47
C PHE A 13 -53.66 2.05 -18.90
N THR A 14 -53.65 2.95 -19.88
CA THR A 14 -53.75 2.62 -21.31
C THR A 14 -52.46 2.04 -21.88
N LEU A 15 -51.29 2.50 -21.42
CA LEU A 15 -49.97 1.96 -21.79
C LEU A 15 -48.90 2.11 -20.70
N LYS A 16 -48.79 3.28 -20.07
CA LYS A 16 -47.82 3.56 -18.99
C LYS A 16 -48.50 4.31 -17.84
N GLY A 17 -47.95 4.19 -16.63
CA GLY A 17 -48.49 4.79 -15.42
C GLY A 17 -47.46 4.88 -14.31
N VAL A 18 -47.85 5.50 -13.19
CA VAL A 18 -47.10 5.51 -11.94
C VAL A 18 -47.98 4.90 -10.85
N VAL A 19 -47.43 3.97 -10.07
CA VAL A 19 -48.09 3.32 -8.95
C VAL A 19 -47.21 3.47 -7.72
N ILE A 20 -47.77 4.03 -6.64
CA ILE A 20 -47.04 4.17 -5.38
C ILE A 20 -47.13 2.85 -4.61
N ARG A 21 -45.99 2.23 -4.32
CA ARG A 21 -45.92 1.00 -3.50
C ARG A 21 -44.94 1.20 -2.35
N GLY A 22 -45.45 1.19 -1.12
CA GLY A 22 -44.62 1.33 0.08
C GLY A 22 -43.97 2.72 0.25
N GLY A 23 -44.49 3.75 -0.44
CA GLY A 23 -43.95 5.11 -0.41
C GLY A 23 -43.09 5.49 -1.62
N GLU A 24 -42.66 4.53 -2.45
CA GLU A 24 -41.95 4.81 -3.71
C GLU A 24 -42.90 4.89 -4.91
N GLU A 25 -42.71 5.92 -5.75
CA GLU A 25 -43.35 6.05 -7.05
C GLU A 25 -42.71 5.09 -8.08
N LEU A 26 -43.41 4.02 -8.42
CA LEU A 26 -42.96 3.03 -9.40
C LEU A 26 -43.60 3.31 -10.77
N PHE A 27 -42.79 3.62 -11.78
CA PHE A 27 -43.24 3.69 -13.17
C PHE A 27 -43.52 2.28 -13.70
N VAL A 28 -44.77 2.05 -14.13
CA VAL A 28 -45.26 0.76 -14.63
C VAL A 28 -45.68 0.87 -16.10
N GLU A 29 -45.37 -0.15 -16.90
CA GLU A 29 -45.75 -0.27 -18.31
C GLU A 29 -46.67 -1.49 -18.46
N ARG A 30 -47.83 -1.30 -19.10
CA ARG A 30 -48.80 -2.37 -19.34
C ARG A 30 -48.40 -3.13 -20.60
N VAL A 31 -47.86 -4.34 -20.39
CA VAL A 31 -47.54 -5.28 -21.46
C VAL A 31 -48.70 -6.27 -21.62
N MET A 32 -49.20 -6.46 -22.85
CA MET A 32 -50.23 -7.45 -23.12
C MET A 32 -49.62 -8.87 -23.06
N THR A 33 -50.39 -9.86 -22.60
CA THR A 33 -49.89 -11.23 -22.37
C THR A 33 -49.25 -11.86 -23.62
N ARG A 34 -49.79 -11.58 -24.82
CA ARG A 34 -49.23 -12.05 -26.11
C ARG A 34 -47.87 -11.44 -26.45
N ASP A 35 -47.59 -10.24 -25.93
CA ASP A 35 -46.38 -9.46 -26.19
C ASP A 35 -45.35 -9.60 -25.05
N LEU A 36 -45.66 -10.39 -24.02
CA LEU A 36 -44.89 -10.52 -22.78
C LEU A 36 -43.54 -11.20 -22.99
N GLU A 37 -43.46 -12.25 -23.83
CA GLU A 37 -42.20 -12.91 -24.16
C GLU A 37 -41.29 -12.03 -25.00
N THR A 38 -41.86 -11.33 -25.98
CA THR A 38 -41.16 -10.37 -26.85
C THR A 38 -40.61 -9.20 -26.02
N TRP A 39 -41.41 -8.66 -25.10
CA TRP A 39 -40.99 -7.60 -24.17
C TRP A 39 -39.94 -8.10 -23.17
N ARG A 40 -40.08 -9.33 -22.62
CA ARG A 40 -39.05 -9.96 -21.77
C ARG A 40 -37.73 -10.14 -22.51
N LYS A 41 -37.74 -10.60 -23.76
CA LYS A 41 -36.52 -10.69 -24.58
C LYS A 41 -35.90 -9.31 -24.81
N LYS A 42 -36.71 -8.28 -25.11
CA LYS A 42 -36.22 -6.92 -25.38
C LYS A 42 -35.64 -6.22 -24.13
N ARG A 43 -36.38 -6.23 -23.01
CA ARG A 43 -35.88 -5.74 -21.70
C ARG A 43 -34.72 -6.56 -21.16
N GLY A 44 -34.70 -7.87 -21.45
CA GLY A 44 -33.59 -8.75 -21.12
C GLY A 44 -32.32 -8.35 -21.85
N LEU A 45 -32.40 -8.00 -23.14
CA LEU A 45 -31.27 -7.48 -23.92
C LEU A 45 -30.80 -6.10 -23.42
N ASP A 46 -31.71 -5.19 -23.07
CA ASP A 46 -31.37 -3.86 -22.52
C ASP A 46 -30.73 -3.91 -21.11
N LEU A 47 -30.83 -5.04 -20.40
CA LEU A 47 -30.28 -5.28 -19.07
C LEU A 47 -29.20 -6.38 -19.02
N SER A 48 -28.90 -7.03 -20.15
CA SER A 48 -27.94 -8.14 -20.21
C SER A 48 -26.51 -7.59 -20.24
N ASP A 49 -25.68 -8.10 -19.35
CA ASP A 49 -24.24 -7.84 -19.40
C ASP A 49 -23.68 -8.26 -20.77
N VAL A 50 -23.12 -7.28 -21.49
CA VAL A 50 -22.58 -7.49 -22.84
C VAL A 50 -21.54 -8.60 -22.90
N ARG A 51 -20.87 -8.90 -21.77
CA ARG A 51 -19.86 -9.96 -21.62
C ARG A 51 -20.43 -11.38 -21.55
N LEU A 52 -21.75 -11.57 -21.54
CA LEU A 52 -22.40 -12.90 -21.48
C LEU A 52 -22.95 -13.34 -22.84
N LEU A 53 -22.77 -14.62 -23.18
CA LEU A 53 -23.36 -15.28 -24.35
C LEU A 53 -24.76 -15.87 -24.06
N GLY A 54 -25.08 -16.18 -22.81
CA GLY A 54 -26.40 -16.67 -22.36
C GLY A 54 -26.33 -17.72 -21.24
N ASP A 55 -27.43 -18.46 -21.03
CA ASP A 55 -27.43 -19.78 -20.35
C ASP A 55 -27.94 -20.82 -21.37
N HIS A 56 -26.98 -21.43 -22.07
CA HIS A 56 -27.20 -22.47 -23.08
C HIS A 56 -26.94 -23.83 -22.46
N ARG A 57 -27.77 -24.82 -22.81
CA ARG A 57 -27.72 -26.17 -22.24
C ARG A 57 -27.84 -27.21 -23.32
N ASP A 58 -27.08 -28.29 -23.18
CA ASP A 58 -27.20 -29.45 -24.04
C ASP A 58 -28.53 -30.20 -23.82
N ALA A 59 -28.79 -31.20 -24.67
CA ALA A 59 -29.98 -32.05 -24.56
C ALA A 59 -30.05 -32.85 -23.23
N ALA A 60 -28.97 -32.91 -22.45
CA ALA A 60 -28.93 -33.51 -21.12
C ALA A 60 -29.08 -32.47 -19.98
N GLY A 61 -29.41 -31.21 -20.31
CA GLY A 61 -29.63 -30.12 -19.36
C GLY A 61 -28.35 -29.53 -18.74
N LYS A 62 -27.17 -29.98 -19.17
CA LYS A 62 -25.88 -29.47 -18.67
C LYS A 62 -25.51 -28.18 -19.39
N LYS A 63 -24.93 -27.24 -18.66
CA LYS A 63 -24.47 -25.96 -19.23
C LYS A 63 -23.31 -26.24 -20.21
N ARG A 64 -23.58 -26.04 -21.50
CA ARG A 64 -22.67 -26.28 -22.61
C ARG A 64 -23.07 -25.41 -23.80
N LEU A 65 -22.08 -24.91 -24.53
CA LEU A 65 -22.21 -24.17 -25.79
C LEU A 65 -21.01 -24.56 -26.66
N ASP A 66 -21.23 -25.00 -27.90
CA ASP A 66 -20.13 -25.40 -28.79
C ASP A 66 -19.57 -24.18 -29.56
N LEU A 67 -18.29 -24.24 -29.99
CA LEU A 67 -17.56 -23.05 -30.46
C LEU A 67 -18.25 -22.29 -31.62
N LYS A 68 -18.85 -23.01 -32.58
CA LYS A 68 -19.55 -22.40 -33.73
C LYS A 68 -20.76 -21.57 -33.31
N GLU A 69 -21.52 -22.05 -32.33
CA GLU A 69 -22.68 -21.35 -31.78
C GLU A 69 -22.23 -20.16 -30.94
N ALA A 70 -21.16 -20.32 -30.16
CA ALA A 70 -20.57 -19.23 -29.38
C ALA A 70 -20.11 -18.07 -30.27
N VAL A 71 -19.39 -18.36 -31.37
CA VAL A 71 -18.93 -17.36 -32.36
C VAL A 71 -20.09 -16.57 -32.97
N ALA A 72 -21.19 -17.24 -33.31
CA ALA A 72 -22.40 -16.59 -33.84
C ALA A 72 -23.05 -15.62 -32.84
N LEU A 73 -22.81 -15.81 -31.53
CA LEU A 73 -23.30 -14.96 -30.44
C LEU A 73 -22.30 -13.88 -30.00
N MET A 74 -21.05 -13.91 -30.47
CA MET A 74 -20.02 -12.92 -30.09
C MET A 74 -20.30 -11.55 -30.68
N LYS A 75 -20.40 -10.54 -29.82
CA LYS A 75 -20.90 -9.20 -30.14
C LYS A 75 -19.83 -8.28 -30.71
N ASN A 76 -18.56 -8.46 -30.30
CA ASN A 76 -17.41 -7.64 -30.70
C ASN A 76 -17.70 -6.12 -30.72
N VAL A 77 -18.18 -5.60 -29.58
CA VAL A 77 -18.59 -4.20 -29.43
C VAL A 77 -17.37 -3.28 -29.46
N GLU A 78 -17.42 -2.22 -30.28
CA GLU A 78 -16.40 -1.15 -30.26
C GLU A 78 -16.52 -0.31 -28.97
N ASP A 79 -15.77 -0.69 -27.95
CA ASP A 79 -15.63 0.06 -26.71
C ASP A 79 -14.39 0.99 -26.76
N LYS A 80 -14.62 2.29 -26.55
CA LYS A 80 -13.56 3.32 -26.52
C LYS A 80 -12.77 3.33 -25.22
N GLU A 81 -13.29 2.74 -24.15
CA GLU A 81 -12.65 2.61 -22.84
C GLU A 81 -11.96 1.24 -22.66
N PHE A 82 -11.90 0.42 -23.71
CA PHE A 82 -11.31 -0.91 -23.65
C PHE A 82 -9.80 -0.85 -23.28
N PRO A 83 -9.32 -1.64 -22.30
CA PRO A 83 -8.00 -1.43 -21.69
C PRO A 83 -6.80 -1.92 -22.51
N ILE A 84 -7.03 -2.62 -23.63
CA ILE A 84 -5.97 -3.16 -24.49
C ILE A 84 -5.94 -2.39 -25.81
N GLY A 85 -4.76 -1.86 -26.17
CA GLY A 85 -4.58 -1.10 -27.41
C GLY A 85 -4.50 -1.96 -28.67
N GLY A 86 -4.96 -1.40 -29.80
CA GLY A 86 -4.85 -2.00 -31.13
C GLY A 86 -6.12 -2.71 -31.60
N VAL A 87 -6.04 -3.43 -32.72
CA VAL A 87 -7.16 -4.17 -33.32
C VAL A 87 -7.57 -5.34 -32.43
N ARG A 88 -8.88 -5.61 -32.33
CA ARG A 88 -9.42 -6.71 -31.52
C ARG A 88 -9.26 -8.03 -32.26
N ALA A 89 -8.44 -8.94 -31.73
CA ALA A 89 -8.12 -10.22 -32.37
C ALA A 89 -9.00 -11.38 -31.88
N ALA A 90 -9.71 -11.21 -30.75
CA ALA A 90 -10.45 -12.29 -30.11
C ALA A 90 -11.47 -12.97 -31.02
N LYS A 91 -12.38 -12.21 -31.64
CA LYS A 91 -13.44 -12.77 -32.49
C LYS A 91 -12.87 -13.42 -33.76
N GLU A 92 -11.91 -12.76 -34.41
CA GLU A 92 -11.25 -13.24 -35.63
C GLU A 92 -10.57 -14.59 -35.43
N LEU A 93 -9.83 -14.78 -34.32
CA LEU A 93 -9.23 -16.08 -34.00
C LEU A 93 -10.31 -17.16 -33.77
N HIS A 94 -11.38 -16.85 -33.03
CA HIS A 94 -12.43 -17.83 -32.76
C HIS A 94 -13.17 -18.22 -34.05
N GLU A 95 -13.40 -17.27 -34.97
CA GLU A 95 -13.94 -17.52 -36.31
C GLU A 95 -13.02 -18.42 -37.14
N ALA A 96 -11.71 -18.14 -37.16
CA ALA A 96 -10.70 -18.94 -37.87
C ALA A 96 -10.60 -20.38 -37.33
N VAL A 97 -10.61 -20.56 -36.00
CA VAL A 97 -10.59 -21.88 -35.35
C VAL A 97 -11.90 -22.64 -35.61
N ALA A 98 -13.05 -21.97 -35.50
CA ALA A 98 -14.37 -22.58 -35.76
C ALA A 98 -14.54 -23.01 -37.23
N ALA A 99 -13.93 -22.29 -38.17
CA ALA A 99 -13.96 -22.60 -39.60
C ALA A 99 -12.99 -23.74 -39.99
N SER A 100 -11.84 -23.87 -39.32
CA SER A 100 -10.79 -24.83 -39.65
C SER A 100 -10.86 -26.12 -38.82
N ALA A 101 -10.52 -26.05 -37.53
CA ALA A 101 -10.42 -27.19 -36.63
C ALA A 101 -11.74 -27.51 -35.89
N GLY A 102 -12.70 -26.58 -35.91
CA GLY A 102 -14.01 -26.71 -35.25
C GLY A 102 -13.99 -26.49 -33.74
N GLU A 103 -12.91 -26.87 -33.05
CA GLU A 103 -12.75 -26.74 -31.58
C GLU A 103 -11.30 -26.46 -31.16
N PHE A 104 -11.10 -25.74 -30.05
CA PHE A 104 -9.78 -25.28 -29.60
C PHE A 104 -8.79 -26.40 -29.24
N LEU A 105 -9.25 -27.52 -28.68
CA LEU A 105 -8.36 -28.66 -28.37
C LEU A 105 -7.93 -29.43 -29.63
N ILE A 106 -8.77 -29.44 -30.66
CA ILE A 106 -8.42 -30.00 -31.99
C ILE A 106 -7.39 -29.07 -32.64
N TYR A 107 -7.63 -27.75 -32.60
CA TYR A 107 -6.71 -26.73 -33.08
C TYR A 107 -5.31 -26.85 -32.45
N HIS A 108 -5.21 -26.96 -31.12
CA HIS A 108 -3.92 -27.20 -30.45
C HIS A 108 -3.23 -28.47 -30.93
N SER A 109 -3.99 -29.56 -31.12
CA SER A 109 -3.44 -30.85 -31.55
C SER A 109 -2.87 -30.78 -32.98
N GLU A 110 -3.54 -30.06 -33.87
CA GLU A 110 -3.11 -29.87 -35.26
C GLU A 110 -1.96 -28.86 -35.37
N TRP A 111 -2.00 -27.76 -34.61
CA TRP A 111 -0.89 -26.81 -34.50
C TRP A 111 0.38 -27.50 -33.97
N LEU A 112 0.26 -28.35 -32.95
CA LEU A 112 1.39 -29.13 -32.41
C LEU A 112 1.95 -30.12 -33.44
N ARG A 113 1.11 -30.65 -34.34
CA ARG A 113 1.53 -31.54 -35.42
C ARG A 113 2.28 -30.81 -36.55
N LEU A 114 1.89 -29.56 -36.85
CA LEU A 114 2.38 -28.80 -38.00
C LEU A 114 3.53 -27.82 -37.68
N SER A 115 3.55 -27.22 -36.49
CA SER A 115 4.50 -26.16 -36.12
C SER A 115 5.93 -26.65 -35.86
N GLY A 116 6.16 -27.97 -35.76
CA GLY A 116 7.47 -28.54 -35.44
C GLY A 116 7.92 -28.37 -33.98
N VAL A 117 7.11 -27.72 -33.12
CA VAL A 117 7.43 -27.55 -31.70
C VAL A 117 7.36 -28.89 -30.96
N ASN A 118 8.37 -29.18 -30.13
CA ASN A 118 8.37 -30.42 -29.35
C ASN A 118 7.29 -30.35 -28.25
N LYS A 119 6.42 -31.38 -28.17
CA LYS A 119 5.32 -31.50 -27.19
C LYS A 119 5.68 -31.35 -25.71
N LYS A 120 6.98 -31.42 -25.36
CA LYS A 120 7.50 -31.23 -23.99
C LYS A 120 7.95 -29.78 -23.69
N THR A 121 7.92 -28.86 -24.65
CA THR A 121 8.37 -27.47 -24.43
C THR A 121 7.34 -26.67 -23.64
N SER A 122 7.81 -25.62 -22.96
CA SER A 122 6.95 -24.63 -22.30
C SER A 122 5.94 -24.02 -23.27
N ALA A 123 6.35 -23.69 -24.50
CA ALA A 123 5.47 -23.14 -25.54
C ALA A 123 4.29 -24.08 -25.88
N ALA A 124 4.55 -25.39 -26.05
CA ALA A 124 3.49 -26.38 -26.29
C ALA A 124 2.52 -26.50 -25.10
N HIS A 125 3.03 -26.44 -23.87
CA HIS A 125 2.21 -26.45 -22.66
C HIS A 125 1.36 -25.16 -22.51
N ILE A 126 1.93 -23.99 -22.79
CA ILE A 126 1.23 -22.70 -22.74
C ILE A 126 0.11 -22.65 -23.79
N HIS A 127 0.40 -23.02 -25.04
CA HIS A 127 -0.59 -23.08 -26.13
C HIS A 127 -1.80 -23.96 -25.76
N ARG A 128 -1.53 -25.16 -25.21
CA ARG A 128 -2.58 -26.06 -24.73
C ARG A 128 -3.44 -25.45 -23.62
N SER A 129 -2.81 -24.78 -22.67
CA SER A 129 -3.47 -24.20 -21.51
C SER A 129 -4.36 -23.01 -21.89
N LEU A 130 -3.90 -22.19 -22.84
CA LEU A 130 -4.68 -21.09 -23.42
C LEU A 130 -5.86 -21.61 -24.24
N CYS A 131 -5.66 -22.63 -25.09
CA CYS A 131 -6.75 -23.26 -25.85
C CYS A 131 -7.83 -23.87 -24.94
N GLU A 132 -7.44 -24.58 -23.88
CA GLU A 132 -8.40 -25.15 -22.93
C GLU A 132 -9.17 -24.08 -22.16
N ALA A 133 -8.50 -22.98 -21.76
CA ALA A 133 -9.16 -21.89 -21.07
C ALA A 133 -10.14 -21.11 -21.98
N LEU A 134 -9.76 -20.83 -23.23
CA LEU A 134 -10.68 -20.26 -24.24
C LEU A 134 -11.86 -21.19 -24.55
N ARG A 135 -11.64 -22.52 -24.50
CA ARG A 135 -12.73 -23.50 -24.60
C ARG A 135 -13.69 -23.40 -23.40
N LEU A 136 -13.17 -23.35 -22.17
CA LEU A 136 -13.99 -23.27 -20.95
C LEU A 136 -14.78 -21.96 -20.88
N MET A 137 -14.17 -20.83 -21.27
CA MET A 137 -14.80 -19.51 -21.28
C MET A 137 -16.09 -19.49 -22.11
N HIS A 138 -16.08 -20.05 -23.34
CA HIS A 138 -17.29 -20.06 -24.15
C HIS A 138 -18.20 -21.24 -23.82
N SER A 139 -17.66 -22.44 -23.56
CA SER A 139 -18.50 -23.64 -23.41
C SER A 139 -19.16 -23.78 -22.04
N PHE A 140 -18.46 -23.46 -20.95
CA PHE A 140 -18.98 -23.62 -19.58
C PHE A 140 -19.35 -22.29 -18.93
N ASP A 141 -18.44 -21.31 -18.95
CA ASP A 141 -18.74 -19.99 -18.37
C ASP A 141 -19.74 -19.21 -19.23
N GLN A 142 -19.73 -19.45 -20.55
CA GLN A 142 -20.59 -18.81 -21.56
C GLN A 142 -20.42 -17.29 -21.57
N VAL A 143 -19.16 -16.88 -21.58
CA VAL A 143 -18.74 -15.48 -21.64
C VAL A 143 -18.16 -15.12 -23.01
N ASP A 144 -18.42 -13.90 -23.45
CA ASP A 144 -17.98 -13.36 -24.73
C ASP A 144 -16.51 -12.93 -24.65
N THR A 145 -15.62 -13.79 -25.16
CA THR A 145 -14.16 -13.54 -25.22
C THR A 145 -13.82 -12.30 -26.08
N SER A 146 -14.71 -11.87 -26.99
CA SER A 146 -14.55 -10.65 -27.79
C SER A 146 -14.90 -9.37 -27.03
N VAL A 147 -15.59 -9.45 -25.89
CA VAL A 147 -15.93 -8.29 -25.05
C VAL A 147 -15.15 -8.30 -23.72
N LEU A 148 -14.56 -9.44 -23.33
CA LEU A 148 -13.71 -9.55 -22.14
C LEU A 148 -12.25 -9.16 -22.40
N ALA A 149 -11.74 -8.23 -21.60
CA ALA A 149 -10.31 -7.85 -21.60
C ALA A 149 -9.37 -9.04 -21.31
N SER A 150 -9.75 -9.94 -20.40
CA SER A 150 -8.99 -11.18 -20.16
C SER A 150 -9.01 -12.13 -21.36
N GLY A 151 -10.17 -12.29 -22.02
CA GLY A 151 -10.32 -13.10 -23.22
C GLY A 151 -9.45 -12.60 -24.37
N GLU A 152 -9.48 -11.29 -24.63
CA GLU A 152 -8.62 -10.63 -25.62
C GLU A 152 -7.12 -10.82 -25.30
N HIS A 153 -6.71 -10.65 -24.04
CA HIS A 153 -5.33 -10.83 -23.64
C HIS A 153 -4.86 -12.28 -23.84
N MET A 154 -5.70 -13.26 -23.52
CA MET A 154 -5.39 -14.69 -23.69
C MET A 154 -5.30 -15.09 -25.16
N VAL A 155 -6.17 -14.55 -26.03
CA VAL A 155 -6.06 -14.72 -27.49
C VAL A 155 -4.76 -14.11 -28.02
N ARG A 156 -4.42 -12.88 -27.62
CA ARG A 156 -3.17 -12.23 -28.03
C ARG A 156 -1.93 -12.96 -27.53
N TRP A 157 -1.98 -13.58 -26.36
CA TRP A 157 -0.89 -14.42 -25.87
C TRP A 157 -0.78 -15.73 -26.67
N LEU A 158 -1.89 -16.34 -27.08
CA LEU A 158 -1.86 -17.52 -27.97
C LEU A 158 -1.16 -17.18 -29.29
N ILE A 159 -1.58 -16.08 -29.93
CA ILE A 159 -0.98 -15.58 -31.19
C ILE A 159 0.52 -15.25 -31.02
N GLN A 160 0.94 -14.69 -29.87
CA GLN A 160 2.37 -14.46 -29.60
C GLN A 160 3.16 -15.76 -29.50
N VAL A 161 2.62 -16.81 -28.88
CA VAL A 161 3.29 -18.12 -28.80
C VAL A 161 3.39 -18.74 -30.19
N GLU A 162 2.36 -18.61 -31.02
CA GLU A 162 2.36 -19.08 -32.41
C GLU A 162 3.43 -18.35 -33.25
N LEU A 163 3.47 -17.02 -33.21
CA LEU A 163 4.47 -16.20 -33.91
C LEU A 163 5.91 -16.45 -33.41
N ALA A 164 6.10 -16.66 -32.11
CA ALA A 164 7.42 -16.98 -31.54
C ALA A 164 7.91 -18.36 -31.99
N VAL A 165 7.02 -19.35 -32.06
CA VAL A 165 7.29 -20.70 -32.56
C VAL A 165 7.53 -20.68 -34.08
N GLU A 166 6.78 -19.88 -34.85
CA GLU A 166 6.97 -19.73 -36.30
C GLU A 166 8.39 -19.22 -36.64
N ARG A 167 8.92 -18.27 -35.85
CA ARG A 167 10.31 -17.79 -36.01
C ARG A 167 11.34 -18.89 -35.75
N ASN A 168 11.14 -19.69 -34.70
CA ASN A 168 12.04 -20.79 -34.33
C ASN A 168 11.32 -21.83 -33.46
N PRO A 169 10.93 -23.00 -34.03
CA PRO A 169 10.19 -24.03 -33.28
C PRO A 169 10.98 -24.71 -32.16
N HIS A 170 12.31 -24.66 -32.19
CA HIS A 170 13.18 -25.25 -31.17
C HIS A 170 13.44 -24.30 -29.99
N GLN A 171 13.52 -23.00 -30.28
CA GLN A 171 13.75 -21.95 -29.29
C GLN A 171 12.90 -20.72 -29.63
N PRO A 172 11.62 -20.69 -29.19
CA PRO A 172 10.67 -19.64 -29.59
C PRO A 172 11.15 -18.23 -29.21
N ASP A 173 11.17 -17.34 -30.20
CA ASP A 173 11.66 -15.97 -30.04
C ASP A 173 10.51 -14.97 -29.87
N PHE A 174 10.42 -14.38 -28.67
CA PHE A 174 9.41 -13.40 -28.32
C PHE A 174 9.84 -11.94 -28.59
N SER A 175 11.06 -11.70 -29.10
CA SER A 175 11.64 -10.36 -29.24
C SER A 175 10.77 -9.43 -30.07
N GLY A 176 10.26 -8.35 -29.46
CA GLY A 176 9.42 -7.35 -30.10
C GLY A 176 7.97 -7.79 -30.36
N LEU A 177 7.54 -8.98 -29.89
CA LEU A 177 6.13 -9.40 -29.94
C LEU A 177 5.27 -8.72 -28.87
N ASP A 178 5.86 -7.95 -27.95
CA ASP A 178 5.14 -7.16 -26.94
C ASP A 178 4.10 -6.21 -27.53
N ILE A 179 4.31 -5.76 -28.77
CA ILE A 179 3.35 -4.94 -29.53
C ILE A 179 2.01 -5.66 -29.69
N VAL A 180 2.01 -6.99 -29.85
CA VAL A 180 0.81 -7.83 -29.97
C VAL A 180 0.03 -7.86 -28.64
N SER A 181 0.71 -7.74 -27.50
CA SER A 181 0.06 -7.74 -26.18
C SER A 181 -0.89 -6.54 -25.97
N GLY A 182 -0.65 -5.42 -26.67
CA GLY A 182 -1.39 -4.18 -26.51
C GLY A 182 -1.22 -3.50 -25.15
N ALA A 183 -0.21 -3.90 -24.35
CA ALA A 183 0.07 -3.34 -23.03
C ALA A 183 0.44 -1.85 -23.09
N ALA A 184 0.04 -1.10 -22.05
CA ALA A 184 0.32 0.33 -21.91
C ALA A 184 1.78 0.65 -21.56
N GLN A 185 2.56 -0.37 -21.16
CA GLN A 185 3.98 -0.25 -20.81
C GLN A 185 4.76 -1.35 -21.54
N LEU A 186 5.90 -0.99 -22.11
CA LEU A 186 6.85 -1.90 -22.75
C LEU A 186 7.74 -2.58 -21.69
N PRO A 187 8.39 -3.72 -21.98
CA PRO A 187 9.26 -4.42 -21.02
C PRO A 187 10.43 -3.60 -20.49
N ASP A 188 10.85 -2.57 -21.23
CA ASP A 188 11.88 -1.60 -20.82
C ASP A 188 11.36 -0.49 -19.89
N GLY A 189 10.10 -0.59 -19.45
CA GLY A 189 9.44 0.36 -18.56
C GLY A 189 8.88 1.60 -19.25
N ARG A 190 9.10 1.82 -20.55
CA ARG A 190 8.57 2.98 -21.28
C ARG A 190 7.06 2.83 -21.55
N ALA A 191 6.35 3.96 -21.63
CA ALA A 191 4.96 3.96 -22.06
C ALA A 191 4.81 3.53 -23.52
N SER A 192 3.87 2.62 -23.80
CA SER A 192 3.54 2.17 -25.15
C SER A 192 2.76 3.25 -25.89
N THR A 193 3.47 4.02 -26.71
CA THR A 193 2.90 5.16 -27.46
C THR A 193 2.43 4.74 -28.86
N SER A 194 1.72 3.62 -28.99
CA SER A 194 1.33 3.00 -30.26
C SER A 194 0.76 3.97 -31.31
N LYS A 195 -0.20 4.83 -30.93
CA LYS A 195 -0.77 5.87 -31.82
C LYS A 195 0.25 6.92 -32.29
N PHE A 196 1.20 7.28 -31.43
CA PHE A 196 2.28 8.20 -31.80
C PHE A 196 3.32 7.50 -32.68
N SER A 197 3.68 6.26 -32.39
CA SER A 197 4.57 5.42 -33.20
C SER A 197 3.98 5.15 -34.59
N GLU A 198 2.66 4.96 -34.70
CA GLU A 198 1.93 4.87 -35.97
C GLU A 198 1.98 6.21 -36.73
N TRP A 199 1.71 7.33 -36.05
CA TRP A 199 1.81 8.66 -36.64
C TRP A 199 3.24 8.97 -37.14
N VAL A 200 4.27 8.66 -36.34
CA VAL A 200 5.69 8.78 -36.71
C VAL A 200 6.00 7.87 -37.90
N SER A 201 5.56 6.61 -37.89
CA SER A 201 5.79 5.65 -38.98
C SER A 201 5.11 6.10 -40.28
N ASN A 202 3.91 6.67 -40.19
CA ASN A 202 3.21 7.25 -41.34
C ASN A 202 3.93 8.50 -41.86
N ARG A 203 4.45 9.37 -40.99
CA ARG A 203 5.29 10.51 -41.39
C ARG A 203 6.64 10.09 -41.98
N LEU A 204 7.24 9.01 -41.49
CA LEU A 204 8.45 8.42 -42.07
C LEU A 204 8.16 7.78 -43.43
N LYS A 205 7.04 7.08 -43.61
CA LYS A 205 6.57 6.56 -44.90
C LYS A 205 6.29 7.68 -45.90
N GLU A 206 5.62 8.75 -45.48
CA GLU A 206 5.42 9.95 -46.31
C GLU A 206 6.76 10.58 -46.70
N ARG A 207 7.69 10.77 -45.75
CA ARG A 207 9.01 11.37 -46.02
C ARG A 207 9.87 10.48 -46.92
N ALA A 208 9.81 9.16 -46.75
CA ALA A 208 10.45 8.20 -47.64
C ALA A 208 9.79 8.18 -49.04
N SER A 209 8.48 8.38 -49.13
CA SER A 209 7.77 8.54 -50.41
C SER A 209 8.17 9.84 -51.11
N ILE A 210 8.28 10.95 -50.36
CA ILE A 210 8.81 12.23 -50.85
C ILE A 210 10.25 12.05 -51.35
N TRP A 211 11.14 11.41 -50.58
CA TRP A 211 12.50 11.12 -51.02
C TRP A 211 12.57 10.15 -52.21
N LYS A 212 11.63 9.21 -52.34
CA LYS A 212 11.52 8.34 -53.51
C LYS A 212 11.06 9.12 -54.74
N GLN A 213 10.08 10.02 -54.60
CA GLN A 213 9.65 10.94 -55.65
C GLN A 213 10.75 11.95 -56.01
N GLU A 214 11.53 12.43 -55.04
CA GLU A 214 12.65 13.34 -55.26
C GLU A 214 13.84 12.63 -55.93
N ARG A 215 14.12 11.35 -55.59
CA ARG A 215 15.05 10.50 -56.34
C ARG A 215 14.58 10.28 -57.79
N LEU A 216 13.30 9.96 -57.98
CA LEU A 216 12.70 9.79 -59.32
C LEU A 216 12.77 11.10 -60.13
N PHE A 217 12.39 12.23 -59.55
CA PHE A 217 12.47 13.55 -60.20
C PHE A 217 13.91 13.96 -60.51
N ASN A 218 14.87 13.60 -59.65
CA ASN A 218 16.30 13.81 -59.94
C ASN A 218 16.85 12.82 -60.98
N GLN A 219 16.32 11.60 -61.08
CA GLN A 219 16.60 10.68 -62.19
C GLN A 219 16.00 11.19 -63.51
N GLU A 220 14.75 11.67 -63.52
CA GLU A 220 14.13 12.32 -64.67
C GLU A 220 14.91 13.57 -65.10
N ARG A 221 15.34 14.44 -64.15
CA ARG A 221 16.25 15.57 -64.45
C ARG A 221 17.60 15.13 -65.00
N ARG A 222 18.14 13.98 -64.58
CA ARG A 222 19.38 13.41 -65.13
C ARG A 222 19.16 12.83 -66.53
N GLN A 223 18.05 12.15 -66.79
CA GLN A 223 17.67 11.65 -68.12
C GLN A 223 17.36 12.80 -69.10
N LEU A 224 16.66 13.84 -68.66
CA LEU A 224 16.41 15.07 -69.44
C LEU A 224 17.71 15.86 -69.74
N ARG A 225 18.73 15.76 -68.89
CA ARG A 225 20.08 16.29 -69.16
C ARG A 225 20.88 15.36 -70.09
N ALA A 226 20.76 14.05 -69.95
CA ALA A 226 21.38 13.07 -70.85
C ALA A 226 20.79 13.10 -72.27
N GLY A 227 19.53 13.52 -72.43
CA GLY A 227 18.88 13.73 -73.74
C GLY A 227 19.46 14.88 -74.59
N ARG A 228 20.47 15.61 -74.10
CA ARG A 228 21.21 16.64 -74.85
C ARG A 228 22.73 16.39 -74.75
N GLY A 229 23.21 15.25 -75.24
CA GLY A 229 24.64 14.95 -75.25
C GLY A 229 25.08 13.66 -75.98
N GLY A 230 25.18 13.72 -77.31
CA GLY A 230 26.22 13.04 -78.11
C GLY A 230 26.46 11.52 -78.01
N LYS A 231 26.04 10.81 -79.07
CA LYS A 231 26.65 9.62 -79.72
C LYS A 231 27.90 8.95 -79.07
N GLY A 232 27.85 7.61 -78.93
CA GLY A 232 29.05 6.74 -78.91
C GLY A 232 28.76 5.26 -78.63
N GLN A 233 29.36 4.37 -79.43
CA GLN A 233 29.38 2.88 -79.43
C GLN A 233 29.54 2.22 -78.03
N GLY A 234 29.21 0.93 -77.76
CA GLY A 234 28.67 -0.18 -78.57
C GLY A 234 28.77 -1.54 -77.81
N GLY A 235 28.15 -2.63 -78.31
CA GLY A 235 28.16 -4.01 -77.73
C GLY A 235 26.98 -4.28 -76.77
N ASP A 236 25.97 -5.08 -77.14
CA ASP A 236 25.86 -6.57 -77.08
C ASP A 236 25.76 -7.14 -75.63
N SER A 237 24.84 -8.06 -75.28
CA SER A 237 23.84 -8.82 -76.05
C SER A 237 22.74 -9.45 -75.13
N SER A 238 21.56 -9.79 -75.69
CA SER A 238 20.54 -10.80 -75.23
C SER A 238 19.97 -10.76 -73.79
N SER A 239 18.70 -11.09 -73.49
CA SER A 239 17.52 -11.50 -74.30
C SER A 239 16.24 -11.52 -73.42
N GLU A 240 15.06 -11.32 -74.04
CA GLU A 240 13.72 -11.87 -73.68
C GLU A 240 13.05 -11.53 -72.32
N ASP A 241 11.71 -11.45 -72.19
CA ASP A 241 10.63 -11.06 -73.13
C ASP A 241 9.33 -10.74 -72.34
N GLY A 242 8.38 -10.00 -72.95
CA GLY A 242 6.94 -9.92 -72.61
C GLY A 242 6.47 -9.35 -71.25
N GLY A 243 5.40 -8.55 -71.15
CA GLY A 243 4.57 -7.90 -72.17
C GLY A 243 3.19 -7.41 -71.65
N SER A 244 2.82 -6.17 -71.98
CA SER A 244 1.44 -5.59 -71.95
C SER A 244 0.71 -5.41 -70.59
N ALA A 245 -0.29 -4.54 -70.41
CA ALA A 245 -0.65 -3.25 -71.04
C ALA A 245 -1.77 -2.52 -70.25
N ALA A 246 -1.82 -1.18 -70.38
CA ALA A 246 -2.98 -0.26 -70.18
C ALA A 246 -3.76 -0.24 -68.84
N GLY A 247 -4.31 0.89 -68.36
CA GLY A 247 -4.18 2.29 -68.82
C GLY A 247 -5.31 3.21 -68.30
N THR A 248 -5.04 4.53 -68.19
CA THR A 248 -6.01 5.64 -67.99
C THR A 248 -6.78 5.69 -66.64
N ARG A 249 -7.34 6.82 -66.13
CA ARG A 249 -7.64 8.15 -66.70
C ARG A 249 -7.69 9.27 -65.62
N LYS A 250 -7.66 10.54 -66.06
CA LYS A 250 -7.62 11.80 -65.27
C LYS A 250 -8.97 12.25 -64.67
N LYS A 251 -8.96 12.98 -63.52
CA LYS A 251 -9.56 14.33 -63.26
C LYS A 251 -9.55 14.66 -61.73
N LYS A 252 -9.66 15.90 -61.21
CA LYS A 252 -9.02 17.24 -61.40
C LYS A 252 -9.90 18.33 -60.73
N LYS A 253 -9.36 19.11 -59.77
CA LYS A 253 -9.90 20.38 -59.16
C LYS A 253 -11.17 20.23 -58.28
N LYS A 254 -11.52 21.18 -57.37
CA LYS A 254 -11.09 22.59 -57.16
C LYS A 254 -11.11 23.03 -55.67
N LYS A 255 -10.65 24.26 -55.39
CA LYS A 255 -10.30 24.87 -54.08
C LYS A 255 -11.04 26.21 -53.85
N LYS A 256 -11.36 26.59 -52.58
CA LYS A 256 -11.59 27.93 -51.94
C LYS A 256 -12.78 27.88 -50.93
N GLY A 257 -12.81 28.56 -49.76
CA GLY A 257 -11.77 29.26 -48.96
C GLY A 257 -12.26 30.53 -48.19
N LYS A 258 -11.89 30.67 -46.88
CA LYS A 258 -12.06 31.83 -45.92
C LYS A 258 -13.51 32.34 -45.70
N GLY A 259 -14.00 32.86 -44.55
CA GLY A 259 -13.58 33.13 -43.14
C GLY A 259 -14.88 33.46 -42.31
N GLY A 260 -14.93 34.03 -41.09
CA GLY A 260 -13.95 34.46 -40.07
C GLY A 260 -14.61 35.34 -38.96
N GLU A 261 -13.91 35.56 -37.83
CA GLU A 261 -14.17 36.52 -36.70
C GLU A 261 -15.29 36.29 -35.65
N ASP A 262 -15.01 36.81 -34.44
CA ASP A 262 -15.61 36.68 -33.07
C ASP A 262 -15.95 38.11 -32.54
N PRO A 263 -16.22 38.41 -31.24
CA PRO A 263 -17.19 37.88 -30.26
C PRO A 263 -17.98 39.02 -29.52
N THR A 264 -18.93 38.70 -28.61
CA THR A 264 -19.46 39.65 -27.58
C THR A 264 -19.85 38.97 -26.26
N ALA A 265 -20.06 39.75 -25.18
CA ALA A 265 -19.96 39.30 -23.78
C ALA A 265 -21.06 39.84 -22.82
N ALA A 266 -20.95 39.40 -21.55
CA ALA A 266 -21.39 40.05 -20.30
C ALA A 266 -22.82 39.81 -19.72
N GLY A 267 -22.88 39.81 -18.37
CA GLY A 267 -24.09 39.80 -17.53
C GLY A 267 -23.76 39.58 -16.04
N SER A 268 -24.14 40.49 -15.15
CA SER A 268 -23.73 40.49 -13.72
C SER A 268 -24.80 41.05 -12.75
N GLY A 269 -24.71 40.67 -11.47
CA GLY A 269 -25.56 41.14 -10.35
C GLY A 269 -25.69 40.06 -9.26
N GLY A 270 -25.98 40.32 -7.98
CA GLY A 270 -26.22 41.57 -7.24
C GLY A 270 -26.63 41.21 -5.79
N ARG A 271 -26.16 41.97 -4.79
CA ARG A 271 -26.22 41.71 -3.32
C ARG A 271 -27.65 41.53 -2.75
N ASP A 272 -27.74 40.84 -1.59
CA ASP A 272 -28.42 41.41 -0.40
C ASP A 272 -28.05 40.69 0.91
N GLY A 273 -28.31 41.31 2.07
CA GLY A 273 -28.06 40.73 3.40
C GLY A 273 -28.94 41.33 4.51
N LYS A 274 -29.04 40.65 5.68
CA LYS A 274 -29.75 41.17 6.88
C LYS A 274 -29.21 40.60 8.20
N GLN A 275 -29.47 41.33 9.29
CA GLN A 275 -28.80 41.24 10.61
C GLN A 275 -29.42 40.27 11.63
N MET A 276 -28.69 40.08 12.74
CA MET A 276 -29.03 39.33 13.95
C MET A 276 -30.04 40.02 14.88
N HIS A 277 -30.75 39.22 15.70
CA HIS A 277 -30.93 39.36 17.17
C HIS A 277 -31.26 37.93 17.69
N GLY A 278 -30.59 37.37 18.72
CA GLY A 278 -30.84 37.57 20.16
C GLY A 278 -31.77 36.45 20.71
N THR A 279 -31.64 35.83 21.89
CA THR A 279 -30.69 35.90 23.02
C THR A 279 -30.79 34.60 23.88
N ASN A 280 -29.78 34.33 24.71
CA ASN A 280 -29.80 33.55 25.98
C ASN A 280 -30.37 32.10 26.03
N SER A 281 -29.53 31.12 26.40
CA SER A 281 -29.45 30.58 27.80
C SER A 281 -28.98 29.10 27.91
N VAL A 282 -28.54 28.70 29.11
CA VAL A 282 -28.32 27.31 29.61
C VAL A 282 -27.15 26.54 28.93
N SER A 283 -25.95 26.47 29.51
CA SER A 283 -25.52 25.72 30.71
C SER A 283 -25.37 24.19 30.53
N GLY A 284 -24.21 23.65 30.93
CA GLY A 284 -24.02 22.28 31.43
C GLY A 284 -23.94 21.10 30.44
N ARG A 285 -24.53 21.15 29.24
CA ARG A 285 -24.67 19.93 28.41
C ARG A 285 -23.48 19.53 27.52
N LEU A 286 -22.70 20.49 27.03
CA LEU A 286 -21.71 20.25 25.95
C LEU A 286 -20.53 19.34 26.32
N LEU A 287 -20.26 19.08 27.61
CA LEU A 287 -19.12 18.27 28.07
C LEU A 287 -19.42 16.77 28.17
N PHE A 288 -20.69 16.35 28.13
CA PHE A 288 -21.09 14.93 28.19
C PHE A 288 -21.36 14.31 26.80
N ASP A 289 -21.66 15.13 25.79
CA ASP A 289 -22.10 14.67 24.47
C ASP A 289 -20.97 14.03 23.66
N ASP A 290 -19.73 14.56 23.68
CA ASP A 290 -18.64 14.08 22.82
C ASP A 290 -18.24 12.61 23.12
N GLY A 291 -18.23 12.22 24.40
CA GLY A 291 -17.98 10.84 24.82
C GLY A 291 -19.12 9.90 24.43
N MET A 292 -20.38 10.34 24.62
CA MET A 292 -21.57 9.59 24.24
C MET A 292 -21.73 9.48 22.71
N GLU A 293 -21.41 10.50 21.94
CA GLU A 293 -21.45 10.47 20.47
C GLU A 293 -20.32 9.60 19.90
N THR A 294 -19.14 9.61 20.53
CA THR A 294 -18.05 8.66 20.24
C THR A 294 -18.49 7.22 20.50
N LEU A 295 -19.17 6.98 21.63
CA LEU A 295 -19.84 5.71 21.92
C LEU A 295 -20.83 5.39 20.80
N PHE A 296 -21.86 6.21 20.58
CA PHE A 296 -22.96 5.97 19.63
C PHE A 296 -22.52 5.78 18.18
N LEU A 297 -21.46 6.45 17.72
CA LEU A 297 -20.90 6.24 16.39
C LEU A 297 -20.12 4.92 16.29
N SER A 298 -19.31 4.57 17.29
CA SER A 298 -18.58 3.30 17.34
C SER A 298 -19.57 2.13 17.50
N LEU A 299 -20.51 2.26 18.44
CA LEU A 299 -21.65 1.38 18.67
C LEU A 299 -22.49 1.18 17.41
N GLY A 300 -22.94 2.27 16.78
CA GLY A 300 -23.86 2.21 15.66
C GLY A 300 -23.28 1.42 14.48
N TYR A 301 -21.99 1.58 14.22
CA TYR A 301 -21.32 0.83 13.14
C TYR A 301 -20.98 -0.61 13.54
N LEU A 302 -20.52 -0.88 14.77
CA LEU A 302 -20.31 -2.26 15.26
C LEU A 302 -21.62 -3.05 15.38
N LEU A 303 -22.68 -2.44 15.88
CA LEU A 303 -24.03 -3.03 15.91
C LEU A 303 -24.61 -3.17 14.50
N THR A 304 -24.33 -2.28 13.55
CA THR A 304 -24.72 -2.50 12.14
C THR A 304 -23.93 -3.66 11.52
N PHE A 305 -22.67 -3.87 11.92
CA PHE A 305 -21.85 -4.99 11.43
C PHE A 305 -22.31 -6.32 12.06
N ALA A 306 -22.58 -6.35 13.37
CA ALA A 306 -23.08 -7.51 14.10
C ALA A 306 -24.54 -7.85 13.75
N ALA A 307 -25.44 -6.87 13.62
CA ALA A 307 -26.85 -7.10 13.29
C ALA A 307 -27.08 -7.46 11.82
N LYS A 308 -26.16 -7.10 10.92
CA LYS A 308 -26.18 -7.63 9.53
C LYS A 308 -25.88 -9.12 9.45
N GLY A 309 -25.32 -9.72 10.52
CA GLY A 309 -25.22 -11.18 10.67
C GLY A 309 -26.49 -11.86 11.19
N GLN A 310 -27.56 -11.14 11.56
CA GLN A 310 -28.78 -11.74 12.11
C GLN A 310 -30.11 -11.33 11.44
N ASN A 311 -30.15 -10.25 10.66
CA ASN A 311 -31.38 -9.80 10.00
C ASN A 311 -31.49 -10.23 8.53
N ALA A 312 -31.30 -11.52 8.27
CA ALA A 312 -31.72 -12.18 7.03
C ALA A 312 -33.20 -12.61 7.07
N MET A 313 -34.06 -11.84 7.74
CA MET A 313 -35.53 -11.97 7.70
C MET A 313 -36.21 -10.65 8.07
N SER A 314 -36.56 -9.84 7.07
CA SER A 314 -37.67 -8.89 7.18
C SER A 314 -38.20 -8.49 5.80
N SER A 315 -39.22 -9.21 5.37
CA SER A 315 -40.27 -8.65 4.54
C SER A 315 -40.98 -7.49 5.28
N PHE A 316 -41.66 -6.63 4.51
CA PHE A 316 -42.52 -5.50 4.93
C PHE A 316 -41.82 -4.19 5.34
N GLY A 317 -41.88 -3.22 4.42
CA GLY A 317 -41.36 -1.85 4.57
C GLY A 317 -42.15 -0.92 5.49
N GLY A 318 -41.71 0.34 5.55
CA GLY A 318 -42.56 1.47 5.97
C GLY A 318 -41.96 2.46 6.97
N ASN A 319 -41.48 3.60 6.46
CA ASN A 319 -41.36 4.92 7.09
C ASN A 319 -40.50 5.18 8.35
N ASP A 320 -40.03 6.42 8.43
CA ASP A 320 -39.20 6.99 9.49
C ASP A 320 -39.79 6.86 10.91
N LYS A 321 -39.03 6.21 11.79
CA LYS A 321 -38.81 6.55 13.20
C LYS A 321 -37.66 5.70 13.75
N ALA A 322 -36.94 6.25 14.73
CA ALA A 322 -35.80 5.69 15.48
C ALA A 322 -35.47 4.20 15.26
N ILE A 323 -34.21 3.91 14.92
CA ILE A 323 -33.65 2.55 14.82
C ILE A 323 -33.61 1.92 16.23
N PHE A 324 -34.72 1.28 16.61
CA PHE A 324 -35.00 0.49 17.82
C PHE A 324 -34.98 1.20 19.19
N PRO A 325 -36.08 1.87 19.59
CA PRO A 325 -36.49 1.96 20.98
C PRO A 325 -37.38 0.76 21.34
N GLY A 326 -36.87 -0.22 22.10
CA GLY A 326 -37.74 -1.21 22.77
C GLY A 326 -37.26 -2.66 22.85
N LEU A 327 -36.34 -3.11 21.99
CA LEU A 327 -35.76 -4.46 22.14
C LEU A 327 -34.61 -4.41 23.16
N PRO A 328 -34.65 -5.21 24.25
CA PRO A 328 -33.56 -5.25 25.20
C PRO A 328 -32.33 -5.88 24.56
N LEU A 329 -31.21 -5.16 24.58
CA LEU A 329 -29.91 -5.66 24.14
C LEU A 329 -29.61 -7.03 24.77
N THR A 330 -29.17 -7.98 23.95
CA THR A 330 -28.79 -9.32 24.42
C THR A 330 -27.64 -9.23 25.42
N ALA A 331 -27.43 -10.26 26.25
CA ALA A 331 -26.32 -10.27 27.20
C ALA A 331 -24.95 -10.09 26.50
N VAL A 332 -24.77 -10.72 25.32
CA VAL A 332 -23.57 -10.57 24.48
C VAL A 332 -23.43 -9.14 23.96
N GLN A 333 -24.51 -8.54 23.45
CA GLN A 333 -24.48 -7.13 23.02
C GLN A 333 -24.13 -6.22 24.21
N LYS A 334 -24.81 -6.33 25.36
CA LYS A 334 -24.50 -5.57 26.58
C LYS A 334 -23.03 -5.71 27.02
N TRP A 335 -22.45 -6.90 26.88
CA TRP A 335 -21.04 -7.12 27.15
C TRP A 335 -20.12 -6.45 26.13
N ILE A 336 -20.34 -6.63 24.82
CA ILE A 336 -19.57 -5.94 23.76
C ILE A 336 -19.60 -4.43 23.98
N LEU A 337 -20.79 -3.89 24.32
CA LEU A 337 -20.98 -2.49 24.65
C LEU A 337 -20.18 -2.06 25.88
N SER A 338 -20.23 -2.84 26.96
CA SER A 338 -19.46 -2.57 28.18
C SER A 338 -17.94 -2.65 27.93
N ASP A 339 -17.48 -3.60 27.11
CA ASP A 339 -16.06 -3.75 26.80
C ASP A 339 -15.54 -2.66 25.86
N VAL A 340 -16.29 -2.29 24.81
CA VAL A 340 -15.97 -1.13 23.96
C VAL A 340 -15.96 0.15 24.78
N SER A 341 -16.94 0.35 25.67
CA SER A 341 -16.99 1.52 26.56
C SER A 341 -15.77 1.57 27.49
N ARG A 342 -15.41 0.42 28.09
CA ARG A 342 -14.21 0.28 28.92
C ARG A 342 -12.93 0.58 28.13
N ARG A 343 -12.81 0.10 26.88
CA ARG A 343 -11.65 0.38 26.01
C ARG A 343 -11.54 1.87 25.69
N VAL A 344 -12.65 2.56 25.36
CA VAL A 344 -12.66 4.01 25.17
C VAL A 344 -12.25 4.74 26.46
N LEU A 345 -12.77 4.33 27.61
CA LEU A 345 -12.41 4.91 28.92
C LEU A 345 -10.91 4.75 29.27
N LEU A 346 -10.22 3.71 28.78
CA LEU A 346 -8.76 3.56 28.98
C LEU A 346 -7.93 4.64 28.28
N TYR A 347 -8.47 5.31 27.26
CA TYR A 347 -7.81 6.48 26.66
C TYR A 347 -8.06 7.75 27.47
N GLY A 348 -9.02 7.75 28.41
CA GLY A 348 -9.47 8.94 29.12
C GLY A 348 -10.26 9.90 28.22
N ASN A 349 -10.63 11.04 28.80
CA ASN A 349 -11.38 12.09 28.08
C ASN A 349 -10.56 12.66 26.90
N CYS A 350 -11.26 13.19 25.89
CA CYS A 350 -10.62 13.95 24.83
C CYS A 350 -9.95 15.20 25.44
N PRO A 351 -8.65 15.46 25.21
CA PRO A 351 -8.00 16.66 25.72
C PRO A 351 -8.62 17.94 25.16
N ASP A 352 -8.82 18.97 25.99
CA ASP A 352 -9.52 20.22 25.63
C ASP A 352 -8.83 21.00 24.49
N ASN A 353 -7.52 20.80 24.30
CA ASN A 353 -6.75 21.41 23.22
C ASN A 353 -6.91 20.72 21.85
N VAL A 354 -7.64 19.59 21.77
CA VAL A 354 -7.84 18.81 20.54
C VAL A 354 -9.24 19.06 19.96
N THR A 355 -9.35 20.11 19.14
CA THR A 355 -10.57 20.42 18.37
C THR A 355 -10.54 19.75 16.98
N GLU A 356 -11.69 19.71 16.29
CA GLU A 356 -11.72 19.22 14.91
C GLU A 356 -10.97 20.16 13.96
N GLU A 357 -11.07 21.48 14.17
CA GLU A 357 -10.32 22.47 13.39
C GLU A 357 -8.81 22.30 13.58
N SER A 358 -8.30 22.15 14.81
CA SER A 358 -6.86 22.02 15.05
C SER A 358 -6.31 20.71 14.47
N ALA A 359 -7.01 19.59 14.67
CA ALA A 359 -6.64 18.29 14.10
C ALA A 359 -6.68 18.30 12.56
N LEU A 360 -7.66 18.98 11.95
CA LEU A 360 -7.74 19.14 10.49
C LEU A 360 -6.68 20.11 9.94
N GLN A 361 -6.31 21.16 10.67
CA GLN A 361 -5.23 22.07 10.28
C GLN A 361 -3.89 21.33 10.28
N GLU A 362 -3.58 20.57 11.34
CA GLU A 362 -2.37 19.74 11.42
C GLU A 362 -2.30 18.74 10.26
N LEU A 363 -3.43 18.09 9.92
CA LEU A 363 -3.50 17.14 8.81
C LEU A 363 -3.34 17.80 7.43
N ASN A 364 -3.88 19.01 7.22
CA ASN A 364 -3.66 19.77 5.98
C ASN A 364 -2.21 20.29 5.86
N GLN A 365 -1.59 20.73 6.96
CA GLN A 365 -0.18 21.16 6.99
C GLN A 365 0.73 20.00 6.54
N ARG A 366 0.52 18.80 7.09
CA ARG A 366 1.23 17.58 6.68
C ARG A 366 1.00 17.22 5.20
N ALA A 367 -0.17 17.51 4.64
CA ALA A 367 -0.48 17.22 3.23
C ALA A 367 0.20 18.16 2.22
N ASN A 368 0.65 19.34 2.67
CA ASN A 368 1.26 20.37 1.82
C ASN A 368 2.80 20.40 1.88
N LEU A 369 3.43 19.50 2.63
CA LEU A 369 4.89 19.44 2.89
C LEU A 369 5.80 19.48 1.64
N TYR A 370 5.30 19.12 0.46
CA TYR A 370 6.11 19.00 -0.77
C TYR A 370 5.83 20.05 -1.86
N ASN A 371 4.76 20.87 -1.74
CA ASN A 371 4.28 21.72 -2.85
C ASN A 371 3.94 23.18 -2.47
N GLN A 372 4.08 23.56 -1.21
CA GLN A 372 4.02 24.96 -0.78
C GLN A 372 5.22 25.24 0.12
N GLU A 373 5.65 26.50 0.21
CA GLU A 373 6.56 26.96 1.27
C GLU A 373 6.01 26.49 2.61
N SER A 374 6.72 25.56 3.26
CA SER A 374 6.13 24.83 4.37
C SER A 374 5.81 25.79 5.52
N VAL A 375 4.64 25.67 6.14
CA VAL A 375 4.23 26.51 7.29
C VAL A 375 5.21 26.37 8.47
N SER A 376 5.99 25.29 8.47
CA SER A 376 7.10 25.00 9.37
C SER A 376 8.41 25.76 9.09
N LEU A 377 8.57 26.43 7.93
CA LEU A 377 9.76 27.25 7.65
C LEU A 377 9.90 28.34 8.73
N ALA A 378 11.14 28.52 9.20
CA ALA A 378 11.54 29.59 10.09
C ALA A 378 12.53 30.48 9.34
N SER A 379 12.43 31.80 9.51
CA SER A 379 13.52 32.71 9.12
C SER A 379 14.75 32.34 9.95
N CYS A 380 15.88 32.15 9.29
CA CYS A 380 17.13 31.69 9.90
C CYS A 380 17.52 32.55 11.12
N ASP A 381 17.62 31.90 12.27
CA ASP A 381 18.12 32.49 13.51
C ASP A 381 19.14 31.54 14.14
N LEU A 382 20.42 31.85 13.96
CA LEU A 382 21.53 30.99 14.42
C LEU A 382 21.50 30.78 15.94
N SER A 383 20.91 31.70 16.72
CA SER A 383 20.76 31.57 18.18
C SER A 383 19.72 30.52 18.60
N LYS A 384 18.85 30.10 17.68
CA LYS A 384 17.81 29.09 17.90
C LYS A 384 18.18 27.71 17.36
N VAL A 385 19.35 27.57 16.70
CA VAL A 385 19.81 26.30 16.14
C VAL A 385 20.77 25.61 17.12
N LYS A 386 20.22 24.71 17.96
CA LYS A 386 20.96 24.04 19.06
C LYS A 386 22.31 23.43 18.63
N ILE A 387 22.39 22.87 17.42
CA ILE A 387 23.61 22.22 16.93
C ILE A 387 24.76 23.20 16.66
N LEU A 388 24.47 24.45 16.32
CA LEU A 388 25.48 25.50 16.07
C LEU A 388 26.09 26.08 17.36
N GLN A 389 25.51 25.73 18.51
CA GLN A 389 25.99 26.09 19.85
C GLN A 389 26.80 24.97 20.51
N ARG A 390 26.85 23.78 19.88
CA ARG A 390 27.58 22.61 20.37
C ARG A 390 28.94 22.51 19.68
N ARG A 391 29.92 21.97 20.39
CA ARG A 391 31.16 21.45 19.79
C ARG A 391 30.99 19.94 19.65
N LEU A 392 30.77 19.47 18.42
CA LEU A 392 30.69 18.04 18.12
C LEU A 392 32.09 17.46 17.89
N CYS A 393 32.17 16.14 17.93
CA CYS A 393 33.27 15.36 17.36
C CYS A 393 32.68 14.32 16.40
N PRO A 394 32.22 14.72 15.20
CA PRO A 394 31.51 13.82 14.29
C PRO A 394 32.43 12.68 13.83
N GLN A 395 31.94 11.44 13.98
CA GLN A 395 32.67 10.24 13.64
C GLN A 395 32.48 9.87 12.17
N ASN A 396 33.47 9.20 11.57
CA ASN A 396 33.36 8.72 10.20
C ASN A 396 32.33 7.59 10.12
N ALA A 397 31.27 7.80 9.33
CA ALA A 397 30.17 6.84 9.21
C ALA A 397 30.64 5.50 8.62
N ARG A 398 31.70 5.51 7.79
CA ARG A 398 32.34 4.31 7.24
C ARG A 398 32.85 3.38 8.33
N ASP A 399 33.46 3.94 9.36
CA ASP A 399 34.16 3.19 10.40
C ASP A 399 33.17 2.62 11.42
N LEU A 400 32.05 3.32 11.64
CA LEU A 400 30.95 2.90 12.53
C LEU A 400 29.88 2.02 11.86
N ALA A 401 29.81 1.95 10.53
CA ALA A 401 28.82 1.16 9.81
C ALA A 401 29.10 -0.36 9.90
N PRO A 402 28.05 -1.21 9.90
CA PRO A 402 28.22 -2.65 9.72
C PRO A 402 28.82 -2.97 8.34
N PRO A 403 29.47 -4.14 8.17
CA PRO A 403 30.20 -4.47 6.95
C PRO A 403 29.39 -4.35 5.65
N GLU A 404 28.11 -4.75 5.65
CA GLU A 404 27.26 -4.65 4.45
C GLU A 404 26.90 -3.20 4.10
N VAL A 405 26.81 -2.33 5.10
CA VAL A 405 26.51 -0.89 4.90
C VAL A 405 27.74 -0.12 4.48
N ARG A 406 28.93 -0.49 5.00
CA ARG A 406 30.22 0.05 4.53
C ARG A 406 30.39 -0.12 3.02
N GLY A 407 29.93 -1.23 2.44
CA GLY A 407 29.95 -1.46 1.00
C GLY A 407 29.27 -0.35 0.17
N TYR A 408 28.20 0.28 0.65
CA TYR A 408 27.55 1.39 -0.06
C TYR A 408 28.33 2.71 0.02
N ILE A 409 29.22 2.86 0.99
CA ILE A 409 30.12 4.02 1.12
C ILE A 409 31.36 3.80 0.25
N ASP A 410 31.94 2.60 0.32
CA ASP A 410 33.18 2.24 -0.37
C ASP A 410 32.98 2.10 -1.89
N TYR A 411 31.83 1.56 -2.32
CA TYR A 411 31.43 1.41 -3.73
C TYR A 411 30.29 2.36 -4.12
N PHE A 412 30.36 3.60 -3.64
CA PHE A 412 29.30 4.60 -3.84
C PHE A 412 28.96 4.85 -5.31
N GLU A 413 29.97 4.93 -6.18
CA GLU A 413 29.79 5.22 -7.61
C GLU A 413 29.05 4.10 -8.35
N ASP A 414 29.19 2.84 -7.90
CA ASP A 414 28.55 1.67 -8.51
C ASP A 414 27.17 1.36 -7.92
N LEU A 415 27.01 1.53 -6.61
CA LEU A 415 25.83 1.09 -5.86
C LEU A 415 24.81 2.22 -5.63
N VAL A 416 25.28 3.46 -5.40
CA VAL A 416 24.45 4.60 -4.98
C VAL A 416 24.28 5.65 -6.07
N GLU A 417 25.36 6.03 -6.77
CA GLU A 417 25.32 6.98 -7.88
C GLU A 417 24.56 6.41 -9.09
N ARG A 418 23.82 7.25 -9.82
CA ARG A 418 23.26 6.87 -11.12
C ARG A 418 24.32 6.96 -12.22
N PRO A 419 24.26 6.14 -13.28
CA PRO A 419 25.16 6.27 -14.42
C PRO A 419 25.22 7.71 -14.96
N ARG A 420 26.41 8.19 -15.35
CA ARG A 420 26.60 9.58 -15.81
C ARG A 420 25.65 10.00 -16.94
N GLN A 421 25.30 9.05 -17.82
CA GLN A 421 24.33 9.28 -18.90
C GLN A 421 22.92 9.61 -18.39
N GLU A 422 22.46 8.99 -17.29
CA GLU A 422 21.19 9.35 -16.65
C GLU A 422 21.26 10.74 -15.97
N GLN A 423 22.39 11.05 -15.32
CA GLN A 423 22.59 12.36 -14.70
C GLN A 423 22.55 13.49 -15.74
N GLN A 424 23.20 13.30 -16.89
CA GLN A 424 23.16 14.23 -18.01
C GLN A 424 21.74 14.40 -18.56
N ALA A 425 21.01 13.29 -18.81
CA ALA A 425 19.63 13.35 -19.26
C ALA A 425 18.70 14.07 -18.26
N LEU A 426 18.90 13.87 -16.95
CA LEU A 426 18.16 14.59 -15.90
C LEU A 426 18.47 16.09 -15.89
N ALA A 427 19.74 16.48 -16.07
CA ALA A 427 20.14 17.88 -16.17
C ALA A 427 19.57 18.57 -17.43
N GLU A 428 19.64 17.90 -18.59
CA GLU A 428 19.11 18.40 -19.86
C GLU A 428 17.58 18.50 -19.87
N SER A 429 16.88 17.62 -19.12
CA SER A 429 15.42 17.63 -19.06
C SER A 429 14.81 18.84 -18.33
N GLY A 430 15.61 19.64 -17.63
CA GLY A 430 15.12 20.76 -16.82
C GLY A 430 14.28 20.36 -15.60
N VAL A 431 14.28 19.07 -15.23
CA VAL A 431 13.51 18.52 -14.10
C VAL A 431 14.26 18.66 -12.76
N LEU A 432 15.56 18.93 -12.78
CA LEU A 432 16.35 19.17 -11.57
C LEU A 432 15.83 20.39 -10.82
N VAL A 433 15.49 20.18 -9.55
CA VAL A 433 14.97 21.24 -8.68
C VAL A 433 16.13 22.00 -8.06
N GLU A 434 16.14 23.32 -8.22
CA GLU A 434 17.09 24.20 -7.53
C GLU A 434 16.94 24.08 -5.99
N PRO A 435 18.04 23.84 -5.25
CA PRO A 435 18.00 23.78 -3.79
C PRO A 435 17.52 25.09 -3.17
N TYR A 436 16.69 24.98 -2.14
CA TYR A 436 16.12 26.10 -1.43
C TYR A 436 17.12 26.65 -0.40
N TRP A 437 17.36 27.95 -0.50
CA TRP A 437 18.08 28.74 0.50
C TRP A 437 17.10 29.63 1.26
N ASP A 438 17.26 29.69 2.58
CA ASP A 438 16.59 30.68 3.42
C ASP A 438 16.87 32.11 2.88
N PRO A 439 15.84 32.94 2.64
CA PRO A 439 16.02 34.31 2.16
C PRO A 439 16.96 35.17 3.03
N ALA A 440 17.03 34.92 4.34
CA ALA A 440 17.95 35.64 5.22
C ALA A 440 19.42 35.33 4.91
N LEU A 441 19.73 34.09 4.51
CA LEU A 441 21.07 33.62 4.13
C LEU A 441 21.52 34.10 2.74
N ARG A 442 20.70 34.87 2.02
CA ARG A 442 21.13 35.61 0.82
C ARG A 442 21.98 36.84 1.14
N HIS A 443 22.08 37.23 2.40
CA HIS A 443 22.98 38.30 2.86
C HIS A 443 24.32 37.70 3.28
N ASP A 444 25.40 38.11 2.63
CA ASP A 444 26.74 37.52 2.80
C ASP A 444 27.18 37.41 4.26
N ARG A 445 26.96 38.45 5.07
CA ARG A 445 27.37 38.45 6.48
C ARG A 445 26.76 37.29 7.28
N LEU A 446 25.44 37.06 7.19
CA LEU A 446 24.78 35.98 7.93
C LEU A 446 25.17 34.61 7.39
N ARG A 447 25.46 34.51 6.08
CA ARG A 447 25.95 33.31 5.41
C ARG A 447 27.35 32.92 5.88
N ILE A 448 28.27 33.89 5.95
CA ILE A 448 29.61 33.70 6.52
C ILE A 448 29.56 33.36 8.02
N ASP A 449 28.69 34.03 8.79
CA ASP A 449 28.54 33.72 10.22
C ASP A 449 27.96 32.31 10.45
N LEU A 450 27.09 31.82 9.55
CA LEU A 450 26.67 30.41 9.51
C LEU A 450 27.83 29.47 9.15
N TYR A 451 28.67 29.78 8.17
CA TYR A 451 29.84 28.95 7.85
C TYR A 451 30.85 28.88 9.00
N ARG A 452 31.13 29.99 9.68
CA ARG A 452 31.92 30.00 10.92
C ARG A 452 31.28 29.15 12.01
N ALA A 453 29.95 29.18 12.15
CA ALA A 453 29.26 28.34 13.12
C ALA A 453 29.37 26.84 12.78
N LEU A 454 29.17 26.47 11.51
CA LEU A 454 29.28 25.09 11.02
C LEU A 454 30.72 24.55 11.09
N HIS A 455 31.72 25.38 10.79
CA HIS A 455 33.13 25.02 10.89
C HIS A 455 33.54 24.75 12.35
N ARG A 456 33.14 25.62 13.30
CA ARG A 456 33.38 25.41 14.74
C ARG A 456 32.76 24.12 15.29
N CYS A 457 31.63 23.67 14.76
CA CYS A 457 31.01 22.40 15.13
C CYS A 457 31.38 21.22 14.20
N GLN A 458 32.39 21.39 13.34
CA GLN A 458 32.93 20.37 12.42
C GLN A 458 31.94 19.82 11.39
N LEU A 459 30.87 20.56 11.07
CA LEU A 459 29.86 20.23 10.06
C LEU A 459 30.05 20.95 8.72
N LEU A 460 31.03 21.85 8.61
CA LEU A 460 31.50 22.40 7.33
C LEU A 460 32.75 21.66 6.86
N ASP A 461 32.84 21.41 5.56
CA ASP A 461 34.04 20.96 4.86
C ASP A 461 34.23 21.78 3.57
N PHE A 462 35.33 21.55 2.87
CA PHE A 462 35.62 22.19 1.60
C PHE A 462 36.05 21.15 0.56
N CYS A 463 35.54 21.28 -0.66
CA CYS A 463 35.73 20.27 -1.70
C CYS A 463 36.15 20.90 -3.03
N LEU A 464 37.04 20.22 -3.75
CA LEU A 464 37.55 20.63 -5.07
C LEU A 464 36.48 20.55 -6.16
N ARG A 465 35.50 19.67 -5.99
CA ARG A 465 34.50 19.31 -6.98
C ARG A 465 33.11 19.38 -6.39
N ARG A 466 32.18 19.98 -7.13
CA ARG A 466 30.75 19.95 -6.83
C ARG A 466 30.03 19.02 -7.81
N ARG A 467 29.50 17.91 -7.30
CA ARG A 467 28.66 16.97 -8.05
C ARG A 467 27.17 17.32 -7.99
N ALA A 468 26.72 17.89 -6.87
CA ALA A 468 25.38 18.46 -6.73
C ALA A 468 25.42 19.71 -5.86
N ARG A 469 24.49 20.63 -6.12
CA ARG A 469 24.23 21.81 -5.29
C ARG A 469 23.38 21.40 -4.09
N ALA A 470 23.65 22.04 -2.95
CA ALA A 470 22.81 22.01 -1.77
C ALA A 470 22.36 23.43 -1.36
N GLY A 471 21.29 23.49 -0.57
CA GLY A 471 20.80 24.71 0.07
C GLY A 471 20.64 24.52 1.58
N ILE A 472 20.51 25.61 2.34
CA ILE A 472 20.28 25.57 3.78
C ILE A 472 19.01 26.32 4.14
N PHE A 473 18.18 25.71 4.98
CA PHE A 473 17.02 26.37 5.57
C PHE A 473 16.69 25.85 6.97
N MET A 474 15.86 26.60 7.70
CA MET A 474 15.47 26.29 9.07
C MET A 474 13.99 25.92 9.16
N VAL A 475 13.67 24.97 10.06
CA VAL A 475 12.27 24.64 10.41
C VAL A 475 12.02 24.75 11.91
N LYS A 476 10.84 25.23 12.29
CA LYS A 476 10.41 25.44 13.68
C LYS A 476 10.25 24.11 14.41
N LYS A 477 10.85 23.98 15.60
CA LYS A 477 10.52 22.94 16.59
C LYS A 477 9.38 23.42 17.51
N LYS A 478 8.79 22.49 18.28
CA LYS A 478 7.73 22.76 19.26
C LYS A 478 8.19 23.58 20.47
N ASP A 479 9.48 23.52 20.79
CA ASP A 479 10.16 24.21 21.89
C ASP A 479 10.57 25.66 21.54
N GLY A 480 10.19 26.16 20.35
CA GLY A 480 10.59 27.48 19.83
C GLY A 480 11.98 27.52 19.19
N MET A 481 12.75 26.42 19.25
CA MET A 481 14.05 26.30 18.59
C MET A 481 13.89 26.00 17.08
N GLN A 482 15.00 25.95 16.36
CA GLN A 482 15.08 25.67 14.93
C GLN A 482 15.87 24.38 14.67
N ARG A 483 15.46 23.61 13.65
CA ARG A 483 16.29 22.55 13.04
C ARG A 483 16.94 23.09 11.77
N LEU A 484 18.26 22.94 11.69
CA LEU A 484 19.01 23.03 10.44
C LEU A 484 18.54 21.90 9.51
N ILE A 485 18.22 22.24 8.26
CA ILE A 485 17.95 21.27 7.18
C ILE A 485 18.81 21.64 5.98
N ILE A 486 19.43 20.62 5.38
CA ILE A 486 20.17 20.73 4.13
C ILE A 486 19.28 20.24 3.00
N ASP A 487 19.02 21.09 2.02
CA ASP A 487 18.29 20.72 0.82
C ASP A 487 19.18 19.93 -0.13
N ALA A 488 19.12 18.61 -0.02
CA ALA A 488 19.84 17.66 -0.88
C ALA A 488 18.97 17.13 -2.04
N ARG A 489 17.91 17.84 -2.47
CA ARG A 489 17.01 17.35 -3.54
C ARG A 489 17.74 17.05 -4.86
N GLN A 490 18.76 17.82 -5.22
CA GLN A 490 19.55 17.55 -6.43
C GLN A 490 20.43 16.30 -6.29
N ALA A 491 21.11 16.12 -5.14
CA ALA A 491 21.86 14.89 -4.85
C ALA A 491 20.96 13.65 -4.87
N ASN A 492 19.77 13.73 -4.27
CA ASN A 492 18.75 12.68 -4.29
C ASN A 492 18.27 12.32 -5.70
N ALA A 493 18.25 13.28 -6.64
CA ALA A 493 17.88 13.03 -8.03
C ALA A 493 18.97 12.27 -8.80
N PHE A 494 20.25 12.53 -8.51
CA PHE A 494 21.39 11.84 -9.12
C PHE A 494 21.76 10.49 -8.50
N GLN A 495 21.05 10.08 -7.44
CA GLN A 495 21.31 8.85 -6.71
C GLN A 495 20.14 7.87 -6.84
N ARG A 496 20.42 6.60 -6.58
CA ARG A 496 19.42 5.54 -6.46
C ARG A 496 18.71 5.63 -5.11
N THR A 497 17.54 5.02 -5.01
CA THR A 497 16.80 4.90 -3.74
C THR A 497 17.56 3.96 -2.78
N PRO A 498 17.70 4.30 -1.48
CA PRO A 498 18.31 3.40 -0.50
C PRO A 498 17.52 2.09 -0.34
N PRO A 499 18.15 1.04 0.22
CA PRO A 499 17.46 -0.15 0.68
C PRO A 499 16.33 0.18 1.66
N THR A 500 15.36 -0.73 1.80
CA THR A 500 14.31 -0.59 2.81
C THR A 500 14.89 -0.77 4.22
N THR A 501 15.10 0.32 4.95
CA THR A 501 15.50 0.29 6.36
C THR A 501 14.48 -0.49 7.20
N ARG A 502 14.96 -1.44 8.01
CA ARG A 502 14.11 -2.24 8.90
C ARG A 502 14.18 -1.67 10.31
N LEU A 503 13.23 -0.80 10.63
CA LEU A 503 13.15 -0.11 11.92
C LEU A 503 12.50 -0.99 13.01
N GLY A 504 12.77 -0.69 14.27
CA GLY A 504 11.97 -1.13 15.41
C GLY A 504 10.64 -0.38 15.49
N THR A 505 9.70 -0.71 14.60
CA THR A 505 8.39 -0.04 14.54
C THR A 505 7.46 -0.53 15.65
N PRO A 506 6.35 0.18 15.95
CA PRO A 506 5.26 -0.36 16.76
C PRO A 506 4.78 -1.76 16.37
N ALA A 507 4.87 -2.08 15.08
CA ALA A 507 4.43 -3.35 14.51
C ALA A 507 5.43 -4.50 14.73
N SER A 508 6.71 -4.20 15.04
CA SER A 508 7.69 -5.19 15.47
C SER A 508 7.77 -5.26 17.00
N LEU A 509 7.64 -4.12 17.70
CA LEU A 509 7.52 -4.08 19.16
C LEU A 509 6.33 -4.92 19.67
N THR A 510 5.16 -4.83 19.03
CA THR A 510 4.00 -5.68 19.38
C THR A 510 4.13 -7.15 18.99
N SER A 511 5.21 -7.56 18.33
CA SER A 511 5.51 -8.97 18.07
C SER A 511 6.43 -9.62 19.12
N LEU A 512 6.95 -8.84 20.07
CA LEU A 512 7.58 -9.38 21.27
C LEU A 512 6.54 -10.11 22.13
N ASP A 513 6.78 -11.39 22.39
CA ASP A 513 6.01 -12.14 23.37
C ASP A 513 6.63 -11.99 24.77
N LEU A 514 6.06 -11.07 25.52
CA LEU A 514 6.38 -10.79 26.93
C LEU A 514 5.33 -11.40 27.86
N SER A 515 4.62 -12.44 27.43
CA SER A 515 3.67 -13.14 28.29
C SER A 515 4.40 -13.93 29.39
N PRO A 516 3.81 -14.09 30.60
CA PRO A 516 4.44 -14.81 31.69
C PRO A 516 4.84 -16.25 31.31
N ASP A 517 4.00 -16.97 30.57
CA ASP A 517 4.25 -18.34 30.12
C ASP A 517 5.51 -18.43 29.25
N THR A 518 5.63 -17.56 28.24
CA THR A 518 6.78 -17.51 27.32
C THR A 518 8.06 -17.07 28.04
N LEU A 519 7.95 -16.14 28.99
CA LEU A 519 9.07 -15.74 29.84
C LEU A 519 9.54 -16.91 30.74
N VAL A 520 8.64 -17.68 31.39
CA VAL A 520 9.02 -18.91 32.11
C VAL A 520 9.69 -19.92 31.18
N ALA A 521 9.12 -20.16 30.01
CA ALA A 521 9.67 -21.12 29.04
C ALA A 521 11.08 -20.73 28.55
N ASN A 522 11.36 -19.43 28.47
CA ASN A 522 12.68 -18.87 28.15
C ASN A 522 13.64 -18.82 29.36
N GLY A 523 13.22 -19.27 30.55
CA GLY A 523 14.03 -19.33 31.78
C GLY A 523 13.94 -18.12 32.71
N CYS A 524 13.05 -17.16 32.44
CA CYS A 524 12.81 -16.01 33.32
C CYS A 524 11.95 -16.39 34.54
N GLY A 525 11.98 -15.56 35.60
CA GLY A 525 11.16 -15.79 36.79
C GLY A 525 11.73 -16.75 37.84
N GLY A 526 13.07 -16.85 37.94
CA GLY A 526 13.76 -17.47 39.08
C GLY A 526 13.66 -16.63 40.37
N LEU A 527 14.46 -16.97 41.40
CA LEU A 527 14.38 -16.35 42.74
C LEU A 527 14.56 -14.81 42.75
N LEU A 528 15.24 -14.25 41.74
CA LEU A 528 15.51 -12.82 41.55
C LEU A 528 14.64 -12.18 40.45
N GLY A 529 13.82 -12.98 39.74
CA GLY A 529 13.05 -12.54 38.57
C GLY A 529 11.55 -12.35 38.84
N ARG A 530 11.15 -12.28 40.13
CA ARG A 530 9.76 -12.12 40.56
C ARG A 530 9.60 -10.94 41.49
N ASP A 531 8.46 -10.25 41.40
CA ASP A 531 8.05 -9.22 42.37
C ASP A 531 7.66 -9.83 43.73
N GLU A 532 7.38 -8.97 44.72
CA GLU A 532 6.94 -9.39 46.06
C GLU A 532 5.62 -10.20 46.05
N ALA A 533 4.86 -10.15 44.94
CA ALA A 533 3.63 -10.90 44.72
C ALA A 533 3.85 -12.20 43.90
N GLY A 534 5.09 -12.52 43.52
CA GLY A 534 5.47 -13.72 42.78
C GLY A 534 5.24 -13.68 41.27
N LYS A 535 4.88 -12.52 40.68
CA LYS A 535 4.77 -12.32 39.22
C LYS A 535 6.13 -12.05 38.59
N ILE A 536 6.31 -12.42 37.32
CA ILE A 536 7.52 -12.06 36.55
C ILE A 536 7.52 -10.56 36.24
N GLN A 537 8.60 -9.87 36.60
CA GLN A 537 8.77 -8.45 36.33
C GLN A 537 9.53 -8.25 35.00
N VAL A 538 8.82 -7.75 34.00
CA VAL A 538 9.40 -7.28 32.72
C VAL A 538 10.07 -5.93 32.95
N SER A 539 11.28 -5.75 32.42
CA SER A 539 11.99 -4.47 32.39
C SER A 539 11.98 -3.86 31.00
N ALA A 540 11.92 -2.54 30.91
CA ALA A 540 12.01 -1.79 29.65
C ALA A 540 12.64 -0.42 29.89
N GLU A 541 13.59 -0.03 29.04
CA GLU A 541 14.24 1.29 29.08
C GLU A 541 14.17 1.96 27.71
N ALA A 542 14.33 3.29 27.67
CA ALA A 542 14.48 4.03 26.42
C ALA A 542 15.55 5.11 26.51
N GLY A 543 16.28 5.30 25.41
CA GLY A 543 17.21 6.40 25.23
C GLY A 543 17.15 7.02 23.83
N ASP A 544 17.70 8.23 23.72
CA ASP A 544 17.74 9.08 22.54
C ASP A 544 19.20 9.38 22.14
N VAL A 545 19.52 9.17 20.87
CA VAL A 545 20.81 9.54 20.27
C VAL A 545 20.76 11.03 19.89
N GLY A 546 21.27 11.87 20.77
CA GLY A 546 21.20 13.33 20.66
C GLY A 546 21.80 13.87 19.35
N ASP A 547 20.93 14.52 18.55
CA ASP A 547 21.25 15.06 17.22
C ASP A 547 21.80 14.02 16.20
N CYS A 548 21.53 12.72 16.44
CA CYS A 548 21.83 11.51 15.64
C CYS A 548 22.64 11.73 14.34
N PHE A 549 21.99 12.21 13.26
CA PHE A 549 22.61 12.41 11.94
C PHE A 549 23.90 13.23 11.95
N TYR A 550 23.98 14.27 12.79
CA TYR A 550 25.12 15.18 12.82
C TYR A 550 26.33 14.64 13.60
N ASN A 551 26.19 13.48 14.23
CA ASN A 551 27.31 12.74 14.82
C ASN A 551 28.09 11.93 13.76
N PHE A 552 27.65 11.92 12.50
CA PHE A 552 28.25 11.16 11.42
C PHE A 552 28.71 12.07 10.26
N VAL A 553 29.90 11.80 9.73
CA VAL A 553 30.46 12.44 8.52
C VAL A 553 30.89 11.40 7.48
N VAL A 554 30.87 11.77 6.20
CA VAL A 554 31.45 10.96 5.11
C VAL A 554 32.22 11.88 4.17
N PRO A 555 33.54 12.11 4.41
CA PRO A 555 34.32 13.12 3.69
C PRO A 555 34.29 12.97 2.16
N SER A 556 34.34 11.74 1.66
CA SER A 556 34.25 11.42 0.22
C SER A 556 32.93 11.82 -0.45
N LEU A 557 31.88 12.11 0.35
CA LEU A 557 30.56 12.51 -0.15
C LEU A 557 30.26 14.01 0.01
N SER A 558 31.12 14.81 0.65
CA SER A 558 30.91 16.27 0.80
C SER A 558 30.69 16.98 -0.54
N LYS A 559 31.28 16.49 -1.64
CA LYS A 559 31.06 16.94 -3.03
C LYS A 559 29.60 16.89 -3.52
N TRP A 560 28.74 16.10 -2.86
CA TRP A 560 27.29 16.03 -3.15
C TRP A 560 26.46 17.04 -2.36
N PHE A 561 27.05 17.68 -1.35
CA PHE A 561 26.37 18.63 -0.46
C PHE A 561 27.06 20.01 -0.47
N ALA A 562 27.65 20.36 -1.62
CA ALA A 562 28.39 21.60 -1.82
C ALA A 562 27.48 22.77 -2.24
N PHE A 563 27.86 23.97 -1.83
CA PHE A 563 27.11 25.21 -2.04
C PHE A 563 27.51 25.90 -3.37
N ASP A 564 27.02 27.12 -3.60
CA ASP A 564 27.44 27.95 -4.73
C ASP A 564 28.70 28.78 -4.46
N ASP A 565 29.10 28.88 -3.20
CA ASP A 565 30.19 29.71 -2.71
C ASP A 565 31.53 28.98 -2.90
N SER A 566 32.49 29.68 -3.51
CA SER A 566 33.85 29.20 -3.70
C SER A 566 34.87 30.20 -3.16
N PHE A 567 35.94 29.69 -2.58
CA PHE A 567 36.97 30.45 -1.89
C PHE A 567 38.36 29.88 -2.26
N SER A 568 39.38 30.72 -2.37
CA SER A 568 40.78 30.30 -2.30
C SER A 568 41.18 29.97 -0.85
N GLY A 569 42.34 29.32 -0.67
CA GLY A 569 42.92 29.12 0.67
C GLY A 569 43.15 30.45 1.41
N ASP A 570 43.64 31.47 0.71
CA ASP A 570 43.84 32.81 1.27
C ASP A 570 42.52 33.45 1.75
N GLU A 571 41.45 33.40 0.92
CA GLU A 571 40.12 33.91 1.27
C GLU A 571 39.54 33.19 2.51
N LEU A 572 39.84 31.89 2.68
CA LEU A 572 39.41 31.13 3.86
C LEU A 572 40.17 31.51 5.12
N GLU A 573 41.48 31.75 5.01
CA GLU A 573 42.30 32.23 6.13
C GLU A 573 41.83 33.61 6.63
N GLU A 574 41.58 34.56 5.73
CA GLU A 574 40.99 35.88 6.07
C GLU A 574 39.63 35.76 6.77
N LEU A 575 38.81 34.77 6.40
CA LEU A 575 37.51 34.53 7.02
C LEU A 575 37.58 33.85 8.39
N GLY A 576 38.76 33.34 8.79
CA GLY A 576 38.98 32.55 9.99
C GLY A 576 38.51 31.09 9.86
N LEU A 577 38.48 30.57 8.64
CA LEU A 577 37.98 29.23 8.29
C LEU A 577 39.17 28.36 7.87
N HIS A 578 39.78 27.64 8.81
CA HIS A 578 40.95 26.80 8.51
C HIS A 578 40.49 25.35 8.25
N PRO A 579 40.43 24.86 7.00
CA PRO A 579 40.00 23.48 6.71
C PRO A 579 41.00 22.42 7.18
N GLY A 580 42.29 22.77 7.24
CA GLY A 580 43.35 21.79 7.45
C GLY A 580 43.53 20.93 6.19
N ASN A 581 43.09 19.67 6.26
CA ASN A 581 43.09 18.77 5.11
C ASN A 581 41.69 18.68 4.47
N ILE A 582 41.65 18.80 3.15
CA ILE A 582 40.46 18.56 2.32
C ILE A 582 40.52 17.15 1.70
N PHE A 583 39.38 16.53 1.41
CA PHE A 583 39.35 15.24 0.71
C PHE A 583 39.62 15.42 -0.79
N ASP A 584 40.59 14.70 -1.33
CA ASP A 584 40.90 14.69 -2.77
C ASP A 584 40.37 13.41 -3.43
N ASP A 585 39.43 13.61 -4.36
CA ASP A 585 38.78 12.54 -5.13
C ASP A 585 39.75 11.69 -5.97
N GLU A 586 40.91 12.22 -6.36
CA GLU A 586 41.88 11.51 -7.20
C GLU A 586 42.88 10.70 -6.39
N LEU A 587 43.19 11.14 -5.17
CA LEU A 587 44.02 10.41 -4.21
C LEU A 587 43.20 9.39 -3.40
N GLY A 588 41.89 9.61 -3.24
CA GLY A 588 41.02 8.83 -2.36
C GLY A 588 41.27 9.07 -0.87
N ASP A 589 42.02 10.12 -0.53
CA ASP A 589 42.46 10.46 0.83
C ASP A 589 42.49 11.99 1.02
N THR A 590 42.75 12.44 2.25
CA THR A 590 42.81 13.86 2.60
C THR A 590 44.21 14.44 2.41
N ARG A 591 44.30 15.68 1.91
CA ARG A 591 45.56 16.43 1.77
C ARG A 591 45.38 17.89 2.20
N PRO A 592 46.45 18.61 2.56
CA PRO A 592 46.36 20.05 2.81
C PRO A 592 45.86 20.81 1.57
N LEU A 593 45.04 21.84 1.81
CA LEU A 593 44.62 22.82 0.81
C LEU A 593 45.82 23.72 0.44
N GLN A 594 46.00 24.02 -0.85
CA GLN A 594 47.03 24.96 -1.29
C GLN A 594 46.48 26.41 -1.28
N PRO A 595 47.29 27.44 -0.95
CA PRO A 595 46.81 28.83 -0.80
C PRO A 595 45.99 29.38 -2.00
N GLY A 596 46.49 29.17 -3.22
CA GLY A 596 45.83 29.61 -4.45
C GLY A 596 44.75 28.66 -5.02
N GLU A 597 44.49 27.52 -4.38
CA GLU A 597 43.54 26.52 -4.87
C GLU A 597 42.10 26.88 -4.47
N ARG A 598 41.18 26.91 -5.44
CA ARG A 598 39.77 27.23 -5.19
C ARG A 598 38.97 25.99 -4.81
N VAL A 599 38.26 26.09 -3.70
CA VAL A 599 37.35 25.05 -3.16
C VAL A 599 35.93 25.59 -3.00
N PHE A 600 34.95 24.69 -3.09
CA PHE A 600 33.56 24.98 -2.74
C PHE A 600 33.31 24.64 -1.28
N ALA A 601 32.61 25.52 -0.56
CA ALA A 601 32.10 25.20 0.78
C ALA A 601 31.04 24.09 0.69
N ALA A 602 31.07 23.13 1.62
CA ALA A 602 30.18 21.98 1.60
C ALA A 602 29.73 21.55 3.00
N PHE A 603 28.56 20.92 3.09
CA PHE A 603 28.12 20.28 4.33
C PHE A 603 28.83 18.93 4.51
N ARG A 604 29.50 18.76 5.66
CA ARG A 604 30.32 17.58 5.99
C ARG A 604 29.53 16.42 6.58
N GLY A 605 28.52 16.76 7.39
CA GLY A 605 27.72 15.80 8.12
C GLY A 605 26.76 15.02 7.23
N VAL A 606 26.23 13.91 7.74
CA VAL A 606 25.12 13.21 7.10
C VAL A 606 23.87 14.13 7.11
N PRO A 607 23.36 14.61 5.96
CA PRO A 607 22.38 15.70 5.97
C PRO A 607 20.94 15.20 6.20
N MET A 608 20.16 15.89 7.05
CA MET A 608 18.75 15.56 7.33
C MET A 608 17.77 15.71 6.13
N GLY A 609 18.25 16.08 4.93
CA GLY A 609 17.48 16.06 3.67
C GLY A 609 17.99 15.05 2.64
N TRP A 610 19.03 14.29 2.95
CA TRP A 610 19.58 13.27 2.06
C TRP A 610 18.82 11.94 2.22
N SER A 611 18.45 11.34 1.09
CA SER A 611 17.59 10.15 1.04
C SER A 611 18.18 8.93 1.76
N TRP A 612 19.50 8.76 1.73
CA TRP A 612 20.20 7.66 2.41
C TRP A 612 20.49 7.93 3.88
N ALA A 613 20.33 9.17 4.38
CA ALA A 613 20.70 9.54 5.74
C ALA A 613 20.00 8.68 6.81
N LEU A 614 18.71 8.39 6.63
CA LEU A 614 17.93 7.57 7.56
C LEU A 614 18.39 6.12 7.58
N PHE A 615 18.69 5.55 6.41
CA PHE A 615 19.24 4.19 6.30
C PHE A 615 20.59 4.10 7.01
N LEU A 616 21.52 4.99 6.66
CA LEU A 616 22.88 5.00 7.22
C LEU A 616 22.87 5.21 8.74
N ALA A 617 22.15 6.22 9.24
CA ALA A 617 22.09 6.51 10.67
C ALA A 617 21.44 5.37 11.47
N ASN A 618 20.34 4.80 10.98
CA ASN A 618 19.67 3.70 11.69
C ASN A 618 20.56 2.45 11.77
N GLU A 619 21.19 2.04 10.67
CA GLU A 619 22.04 0.84 10.66
C GLU A 619 23.33 1.04 11.46
N ILE A 620 23.88 2.26 11.55
CA ILE A 620 25.01 2.57 12.45
C ILE A 620 24.56 2.48 13.92
N VAL A 621 23.48 3.17 14.31
CA VAL A 621 23.00 3.16 15.70
C VAL A 621 22.65 1.74 16.15
N SER A 622 21.94 1.00 15.29
CA SER A 622 21.62 -0.42 15.47
C SER A 622 22.87 -1.29 15.65
N TYR A 623 23.85 -1.18 14.75
CA TYR A 623 25.08 -1.95 14.85
C TYR A 623 25.87 -1.62 16.12
N GLN A 624 26.08 -0.34 16.45
CA GLN A 624 26.80 0.06 17.65
C GLN A 624 26.08 -0.33 18.95
N ALA A 625 24.74 -0.31 18.99
CA ALA A 625 23.95 -0.80 20.12
C ALA A 625 23.94 -2.34 20.23
N SER A 626 24.20 -3.06 19.13
CA SER A 626 24.36 -4.52 19.15
C SER A 626 25.78 -4.96 19.56
N LEU A 627 26.80 -4.17 19.26
CA LEU A 627 28.19 -4.42 19.68
C LEU A 627 28.41 -4.31 21.19
N SER A 628 27.44 -3.79 21.95
CA SER A 628 27.48 -3.76 23.41
C SER A 628 27.09 -5.11 24.06
N SER A 629 26.88 -6.17 23.27
CA SER A 629 26.35 -7.48 23.73
C SER A 629 26.98 -8.68 22.99
N ALA A 630 26.34 -9.85 23.11
CA ALA A 630 26.78 -11.15 22.61
C ALA A 630 26.86 -11.31 21.08
N GLY A 631 26.60 -10.26 20.29
CA GLY A 631 26.85 -10.25 18.84
C GLY A 631 25.77 -9.53 18.02
N PRO A 632 26.10 -9.05 16.81
CA PRO A 632 25.19 -8.23 16.03
C PRO A 632 24.00 -9.01 15.43
N GLY A 633 22.79 -8.67 15.85
CA GLY A 633 21.57 -8.85 15.06
C GLY A 633 20.68 -10.07 15.36
N GLU A 634 21.04 -10.92 16.32
CA GLU A 634 20.18 -12.02 16.80
C GLU A 634 19.20 -11.59 17.90
N ASP A 635 19.48 -10.48 18.58
CA ASP A 635 18.74 -9.94 19.73
C ASP A 635 17.92 -8.67 19.40
N GLU A 636 17.78 -8.33 18.12
CA GLU A 636 17.19 -7.06 17.69
C GLU A 636 15.79 -7.19 17.07
N VAL A 637 14.86 -6.38 17.58
CA VAL A 637 13.47 -6.29 17.16
C VAL A 637 13.34 -5.40 15.93
N ARG A 638 13.34 -6.01 14.73
CA ARG A 638 13.22 -5.29 13.46
C ARG A 638 11.95 -5.64 12.67
N ASP A 639 11.48 -4.67 11.89
CA ASP A 639 10.39 -4.86 10.93
C ASP A 639 10.67 -6.01 9.94
N ARG A 640 9.64 -6.82 9.70
CA ARG A 640 9.67 -7.99 8.79
C ARG A 640 10.74 -9.03 9.15
N ARG A 641 11.12 -9.14 10.42
CA ARG A 641 11.83 -10.30 11.00
C ARG A 641 10.97 -10.93 12.09
N PRO A 642 11.16 -12.22 12.45
CA PRO A 642 10.64 -12.77 13.70
C PRO A 642 11.14 -11.97 14.89
N ALA A 643 10.35 -11.88 15.95
CA ALA A 643 10.80 -11.25 17.19
C ALA A 643 11.84 -12.16 17.89
N PRO A 644 12.95 -11.60 18.39
CA PRO A 644 13.93 -12.36 19.17
C PRO A 644 13.33 -12.82 20.52
N PRO A 645 13.69 -14.01 21.02
CA PRO A 645 13.21 -14.51 22.31
C PRO A 645 13.91 -13.79 23.47
N VAL A 646 13.13 -13.19 24.37
CA VAL A 646 13.66 -12.55 25.59
C VAL A 646 14.04 -13.63 26.61
N LYS A 647 15.30 -13.65 27.04
CA LYS A 647 15.87 -14.64 27.97
C LYS A 647 16.65 -13.96 29.12
N PRO A 648 16.91 -14.64 30.24
CA PRO A 648 17.71 -14.10 31.35
C PRO A 648 19.09 -13.61 30.87
N GLY A 649 19.47 -12.37 31.20
CA GLY A 649 20.75 -11.79 30.80
C GLY A 649 20.91 -11.56 29.29
N LEU A 650 19.88 -11.81 28.48
CA LEU A 650 19.80 -11.52 27.05
C LEU A 650 18.56 -10.65 26.77
N PRO A 651 18.56 -9.39 27.25
CA PRO A 651 17.56 -8.40 26.88
C PRO A 651 17.70 -8.03 25.40
N VAL A 652 16.56 -7.82 24.74
CA VAL A 652 16.46 -7.53 23.32
C VAL A 652 16.48 -6.03 23.06
N VAL A 653 17.04 -5.61 21.92
CA VAL A 653 17.16 -4.20 21.52
C VAL A 653 16.16 -3.86 20.41
N SER A 654 15.67 -2.63 20.38
CA SER A 654 14.91 -2.07 19.27
C SER A 654 15.48 -0.70 18.91
N VAL A 655 15.79 -0.46 17.64
CA VAL A 655 16.27 0.85 17.16
C VAL A 655 15.31 1.44 16.14
N TYR A 656 14.90 2.68 16.37
CA TYR A 656 14.15 3.52 15.45
C TYR A 656 14.90 4.83 15.28
N VAL A 657 15.91 4.82 14.39
CA VAL A 657 16.78 5.96 14.07
C VAL A 657 17.52 6.53 15.30
N ASP A 658 16.94 7.53 15.97
CA ASP A 658 17.47 8.18 17.16
C ASP A 658 16.98 7.51 18.47
N ASN A 659 15.82 6.85 18.43
CA ASN A 659 15.24 6.18 19.58
C ASN A 659 15.78 4.74 19.73
N VAL A 660 16.30 4.40 20.90
CA VAL A 660 16.76 3.05 21.27
C VAL A 660 15.95 2.53 22.46
N HIS A 661 15.49 1.29 22.40
CA HIS A 661 14.78 0.62 23.48
C HIS A 661 15.47 -0.70 23.84
N THR A 662 15.44 -1.06 25.12
CA THR A 662 15.83 -2.39 25.61
C THR A 662 14.66 -3.03 26.35
N PHE A 663 14.43 -4.34 26.17
CA PHE A 663 13.40 -5.09 26.88
C PHE A 663 14.00 -6.35 27.51
N GLY A 664 13.81 -6.51 28.82
CA GLY A 664 14.35 -7.62 29.61
C GLY A 664 13.26 -8.46 30.27
N GLY A 665 13.54 -9.75 30.44
CA GLY A 665 12.63 -10.70 31.11
C GLY A 665 12.80 -10.77 32.63
N GLN A 666 13.71 -9.97 33.18
CA GLN A 666 13.97 -9.83 34.61
C GLN A 666 14.29 -8.36 34.95
N CYS A 667 14.16 -7.98 36.22
CA CYS A 667 14.52 -6.66 36.72
C CYS A 667 16.02 -6.37 36.50
N GLY A 668 16.35 -5.16 36.05
CA GLY A 668 17.71 -4.71 35.74
C GLY A 668 18.34 -5.27 34.46
N ASP A 669 17.73 -6.23 33.74
CA ASP A 669 18.27 -6.70 32.46
C ASP A 669 18.23 -5.57 31.42
N ALA A 670 17.09 -4.89 31.25
CA ALA A 670 16.98 -3.75 30.35
C ALA A 670 17.91 -2.60 30.76
N GLY A 671 17.96 -2.25 32.05
CA GLY A 671 18.82 -1.19 32.58
C GLY A 671 20.31 -1.45 32.38
N ARG A 672 20.79 -2.68 32.66
CA ARG A 672 22.19 -3.07 32.38
C ARG A 672 22.55 -2.92 30.90
N ARG A 673 21.66 -3.38 30.00
CA ARG A 673 21.86 -3.28 28.56
C ARG A 673 21.86 -1.83 28.07
N MET A 674 20.97 -0.99 28.60
CA MET A 674 20.93 0.43 28.29
C MET A 674 22.19 1.16 28.78
N GLY A 675 22.71 0.78 29.95
CA GLY A 675 24.00 1.24 30.47
C GLY A 675 25.16 0.92 29.52
N GLN A 676 25.28 -0.34 29.08
CA GLN A 676 26.31 -0.77 28.11
C GLN A 676 26.23 -0.03 26.77
N ILE A 677 25.02 0.26 26.29
CA ILE A 677 24.80 1.07 25.08
C ILE A 677 25.25 2.51 25.35
N SER A 678 24.89 3.11 26.49
CA SER A 678 25.30 4.46 26.87
C SER A 678 26.83 4.60 26.99
N GLU A 679 27.51 3.65 27.62
CA GLU A 679 28.98 3.57 27.70
C GLU A 679 29.59 3.48 26.29
N ARG A 680 29.09 2.58 25.43
CA ARG A 680 29.56 2.44 24.05
C ARG A 680 29.41 3.72 23.23
N PHE A 681 28.32 4.46 23.41
CA PHE A 681 28.12 5.73 22.71
C PHE A 681 29.00 6.85 23.28
N ALA A 682 29.25 6.85 24.60
CA ALA A 682 30.19 7.76 25.24
C ALA A 682 31.64 7.55 24.77
N ASP A 683 32.10 6.29 24.65
CA ASP A 683 33.42 5.94 24.09
C ASP A 683 33.62 6.47 22.65
N LEU A 684 32.54 6.49 21.86
CA LEU A 684 32.52 7.03 20.49
C LEU A 684 32.34 8.55 20.44
N GLY A 685 32.19 9.22 21.59
CA GLY A 685 31.92 10.66 21.66
C GLY A 685 30.53 11.06 21.15
N ILE A 686 29.59 10.11 21.03
CA ILE A 686 28.25 10.32 20.51
C ILE A 686 27.29 10.64 21.68
N PRO A 687 26.59 11.78 21.69
CA PRO A 687 25.63 12.10 22.75
C PRO A 687 24.50 11.07 22.81
N PHE A 688 24.33 10.46 23.98
CA PHE A 688 23.22 9.56 24.30
C PHE A 688 22.55 10.02 25.60
N THR A 689 21.23 9.88 25.71
CA THR A 689 20.48 10.25 26.92
C THR A 689 19.45 9.16 27.19
N VAL A 690 19.34 8.70 28.44
CA VAL A 690 18.32 7.74 28.86
C VAL A 690 17.13 8.52 29.39
N ASP A 691 15.97 8.37 28.75
CA ASP A 691 14.75 9.14 29.03
C ASP A 691 13.84 8.46 30.07
N ASN A 692 13.85 7.13 30.10
CA ASN A 692 13.07 6.29 31.01
C ASN A 692 14.01 5.30 31.69
N VAL A 693 14.20 5.47 33.00
CA VAL A 693 15.03 4.61 33.87
C VAL A 693 14.10 3.76 34.75
N GLU A 694 14.46 2.50 35.02
CA GLU A 694 13.82 1.64 36.01
C GLU A 694 13.62 2.40 37.36
N PRO A 695 12.46 2.24 38.04
CA PRO A 695 11.53 1.11 37.94
C PRO A 695 10.22 1.40 37.18
N ASP A 696 10.17 2.39 36.28
CA ASP A 696 8.92 2.79 35.62
C ASP A 696 8.31 1.66 34.75
N LEU A 697 7.23 1.03 35.26
CA LEU A 697 6.47 -0.03 34.58
C LEU A 697 5.59 0.48 33.41
N CYS A 698 5.88 1.65 32.86
CA CYS A 698 5.18 2.27 31.74
C CYS A 698 6.18 3.01 30.85
N LEU A 699 6.21 2.71 29.55
CA LEU A 699 7.14 3.31 28.60
C LEU A 699 6.40 4.01 27.45
N ASP A 700 6.74 5.27 27.19
CA ASP A 700 5.93 6.18 26.37
C ASP A 700 6.66 6.61 25.07
N SER A 701 7.06 5.65 24.23
CA SER A 701 7.93 5.89 23.05
C SER A 701 7.26 5.64 21.67
N LEU A 702 7.81 6.21 20.60
CA LEU A 702 7.31 6.15 19.20
C LEU A 702 5.83 6.56 18.98
N GLY A 703 5.26 7.26 19.95
CA GLY A 703 3.83 7.60 19.99
C GLY A 703 2.93 6.42 20.39
N LEU A 704 3.50 5.40 21.02
CA LEU A 704 2.85 4.38 21.83
C LEU A 704 2.94 4.72 23.32
N PHE A 705 2.11 4.02 24.08
CA PHE A 705 2.21 3.81 25.52
C PHE A 705 2.25 2.29 25.74
N LEU A 706 3.33 1.80 26.32
CA LEU A 706 3.51 0.43 26.78
C LEU A 706 3.26 0.39 28.29
N ASP A 707 2.49 -0.59 28.76
CA ASP A 707 2.17 -0.80 30.18
C ASP A 707 2.60 -2.21 30.57
N PHE A 708 3.35 -2.35 31.65
CA PHE A 708 3.87 -3.62 32.15
C PHE A 708 3.29 -4.02 33.51
N ARG A 709 2.46 -3.16 34.14
CA ARG A 709 1.96 -3.34 35.52
C ARG A 709 1.10 -4.58 35.72
N ASP A 710 0.26 -4.89 34.73
CA ASP A 710 -0.61 -6.08 34.70
C ASP A 710 -0.33 -6.95 33.46
N GLY A 711 0.98 -7.12 33.17
CA GLY A 711 1.48 -7.78 31.97
C GLY A 711 1.64 -6.80 30.81
N ALA A 712 2.48 -7.15 29.84
CA ALA A 712 2.83 -6.27 28.72
C ALA A 712 1.62 -6.00 27.82
N THR A 713 1.20 -4.73 27.75
CA THR A 713 0.19 -4.25 26.81
C THR A 713 0.68 -3.01 26.08
N ALA A 714 0.26 -2.84 24.83
CA ALA A 714 0.64 -1.71 23.98
C ALA A 714 -0.61 -1.01 23.47
N ARG A 715 -0.61 0.34 23.52
CA ARG A 715 -1.65 1.18 22.93
C ARG A 715 -1.05 2.43 22.28
N SER A 716 -1.79 3.07 21.38
CA SER A 716 -1.48 4.41 20.87
C SER A 716 -1.58 5.45 22.01
N LYS A 717 -0.69 6.46 22.02
CA LYS A 717 -0.81 7.56 22.99
C LYS A 717 -2.19 8.25 22.89
N THR A 718 -2.81 8.53 24.03
CA THR A 718 -4.15 9.14 24.16
C THR A 718 -4.37 10.34 23.22
N GLU A 719 -3.47 11.33 23.23
CA GLU A 719 -3.59 12.54 22.40
C GLU A 719 -3.60 12.19 20.89
N ARG A 720 -2.81 11.19 20.48
CA ARG A 720 -2.70 10.75 19.08
C ARG A 720 -3.98 10.07 18.60
N ALA A 721 -4.56 9.18 19.42
CA ALA A 721 -5.82 8.52 19.14
C ALA A 721 -6.97 9.53 19.00
N TRP A 722 -7.11 10.46 19.95
CA TRP A 722 -8.14 11.50 19.91
C TRP A 722 -7.97 12.46 18.73
N LYS A 723 -6.74 12.90 18.41
CA LYS A 723 -6.46 13.72 17.21
C LYS A 723 -6.87 13.00 15.93
N LEU A 724 -6.54 11.72 15.80
CA LEU A 724 -6.90 10.93 14.62
C LEU A 724 -8.42 10.77 14.50
N TRP A 725 -9.12 10.55 15.62
CA TRP A 725 -10.58 10.48 15.65
C TRP A 725 -11.24 11.81 15.26
N LYS A 726 -10.85 12.94 15.89
CA LYS A 726 -11.35 14.29 15.58
C LYS A 726 -11.06 14.69 14.14
N ALA A 727 -9.86 14.40 13.62
CA ALA A 727 -9.53 14.63 12.20
C ALA A 727 -10.43 13.80 11.26
N THR A 728 -10.72 12.55 11.60
CA THR A 728 -11.60 11.68 10.80
C THR A 728 -13.03 12.20 10.76
N ARG A 729 -13.58 12.61 11.92
CA ARG A 729 -14.90 13.24 12.05
C ARG A 729 -14.98 14.54 11.25
N GLY A 730 -13.95 15.39 11.34
CA GLY A 730 -13.84 16.63 10.58
C GLY A 730 -13.76 16.41 9.06
N LEU A 731 -13.07 15.37 8.58
CA LEU A 731 -13.07 15.00 7.16
C LEU A 731 -14.44 14.49 6.70
N LEU A 732 -15.11 13.67 7.52
CA LEU A 732 -16.45 13.16 7.23
C LEU A 732 -17.52 14.27 7.13
N ARG A 733 -17.40 15.35 7.92
CA ARG A 733 -18.29 16.53 7.82
C ARG A 733 -18.11 17.32 6.52
N ARG A 734 -16.95 17.25 5.86
CA ARG A 734 -16.68 17.98 4.61
C ARG A 734 -17.38 17.32 3.41
N ARG A 735 -18.00 18.12 2.53
CA ARG A 735 -18.64 17.62 1.29
C ARG A 735 -17.61 17.17 0.25
N ARG A 736 -16.50 17.90 0.10
CA ARG A 736 -15.38 17.61 -0.82
C ARG A 736 -14.04 17.61 -0.07
N VAL A 737 -13.15 16.68 -0.43
CA VAL A 737 -11.81 16.51 0.16
C VAL A 737 -10.78 16.35 -0.97
N ASN A 738 -9.54 16.77 -0.74
CA ASN A 738 -8.42 16.61 -1.69
C ASN A 738 -7.71 15.26 -1.44
N GLY A 739 -7.31 14.55 -2.50
CA GLY A 739 -6.67 13.23 -2.38
C GLY A 739 -5.36 13.22 -1.58
N ARG A 740 -4.53 14.27 -1.64
CA ARG A 740 -3.33 14.42 -0.79
C ARG A 740 -3.67 14.48 0.70
N VAL A 741 -4.76 15.17 1.07
CA VAL A 741 -5.25 15.22 2.46
C VAL A 741 -5.70 13.83 2.91
N LEU A 742 -6.42 13.10 2.06
CA LEU A 742 -6.83 11.72 2.37
C LEU A 742 -5.65 10.74 2.39
N ARG A 743 -4.60 10.96 1.60
CA ARG A 743 -3.34 10.19 1.62
C ARG A 743 -2.63 10.31 2.97
N VAL A 744 -2.55 11.52 3.53
CA VAL A 744 -1.99 11.73 4.88
C VAL A 744 -2.85 11.05 5.95
N TRP A 745 -4.18 11.24 5.89
CA TRP A 745 -5.10 10.54 6.80
C TRP A 745 -4.92 9.03 6.76
N LEU A 746 -4.85 8.44 5.56
CA LEU A 746 -4.66 7.01 5.34
C LEU A 746 -3.31 6.52 5.89
N GLY A 747 -2.24 7.30 5.74
CA GLY A 747 -0.94 7.00 6.36
C GLY A 747 -1.00 6.98 7.89
N LEU A 748 -1.74 7.92 8.51
CA LEU A 748 -1.92 7.96 9.96
C LEU A 748 -2.76 6.78 10.48
N ILE A 749 -3.85 6.43 9.79
CA ILE A 749 -4.68 5.27 10.10
C ILE A 749 -3.89 3.97 9.93
N ASN A 750 -3.13 3.83 8.83
CA ASN A 750 -2.30 2.65 8.60
C ASN A 750 -1.26 2.44 9.70
N PHE A 751 -0.63 3.53 10.19
CA PHE A 751 0.27 3.47 11.34
C PHE A 751 -0.47 3.06 12.62
N HIS A 752 -1.62 3.68 12.90
CA HIS A 752 -2.45 3.38 14.08
C HIS A 752 -2.86 1.90 14.10
N PHE A 753 -3.32 1.38 12.96
CA PHE A 753 -3.68 -0.02 12.79
C PHE A 753 -2.48 -0.98 12.67
N GLN A 754 -1.23 -0.55 12.86
CA GLN A 754 -0.11 -1.49 13.05
C GLN A 754 -0.27 -2.29 14.36
N LEU A 755 -0.84 -1.68 15.41
CA LEU A 755 -1.14 -2.34 16.68
C LEU A 755 -2.27 -3.38 16.56
N PHE A 756 -3.18 -3.17 15.60
CA PHE A 756 -4.27 -4.09 15.31
C PHE A 756 -4.40 -4.29 13.79
N ARG A 757 -3.40 -4.98 13.20
CA ARG A 757 -3.28 -5.21 11.75
C ARG A 757 -4.58 -5.69 11.05
N PRO A 758 -5.47 -6.51 11.65
CA PRO A 758 -6.76 -6.85 11.05
C PRO A 758 -7.65 -5.65 10.68
N ALA A 759 -7.57 -4.52 11.40
CA ALA A 759 -8.34 -3.32 11.08
C ALA A 759 -7.97 -2.69 9.73
N LEU A 760 -6.78 -2.98 9.18
CA LEU A 760 -6.40 -2.57 7.82
C LEU A 760 -7.37 -3.11 6.74
N ALA A 761 -8.05 -4.23 6.99
CA ALA A 761 -9.07 -4.78 6.10
C ALA A 761 -10.32 -3.89 5.97
N SER A 762 -10.50 -2.88 6.84
CA SER A 762 -11.58 -1.89 6.71
C SER A 762 -11.33 -0.84 5.62
N LEU A 763 -10.16 -0.86 4.96
CA LEU A 763 -9.70 0.14 4.01
C LEU A 763 -9.45 -0.51 2.64
N SER A 764 -10.20 -0.11 1.62
CA SER A 764 -10.03 -0.60 0.25
C SER A 764 -10.36 0.50 -0.76
N VAL A 765 -11.59 0.98 -0.76
CA VAL A 765 -12.06 2.03 -1.67
C VAL A 765 -11.42 3.38 -1.38
N VAL A 766 -10.99 3.65 -0.14
CA VAL A 766 -10.19 4.84 0.20
C VAL A 766 -8.90 4.94 -0.65
N TYR A 767 -8.19 3.83 -0.88
CA TYR A 767 -6.97 3.83 -1.71
C TYR A 767 -7.27 4.28 -3.15
N ARG A 768 -8.37 3.78 -3.72
CA ARG A 768 -8.82 4.12 -5.07
C ARG A 768 -9.22 5.61 -5.18
N PHE A 769 -10.02 6.11 -4.23
CA PHE A 769 -10.40 7.53 -4.21
C PHE A 769 -9.17 8.45 -4.09
N MET A 770 -8.19 8.07 -3.27
CA MET A 770 -6.93 8.79 -3.15
C MET A 770 -6.21 8.85 -4.50
N SER A 771 -6.03 7.71 -5.19
CA SER A 771 -5.30 7.68 -6.47
C SER A 771 -5.98 8.48 -7.58
N GLU A 772 -7.32 8.44 -7.68
CA GLU A 772 -8.07 9.16 -8.72
C GLU A 772 -8.14 10.68 -8.47
N HIS A 773 -7.99 11.14 -7.23
CA HIS A 773 -8.24 12.53 -6.84
C HIS A 773 -7.06 13.22 -6.12
N LEU A 774 -5.82 12.76 -6.33
CA LEU A 774 -4.59 13.28 -5.70
C LEU A 774 -4.51 14.82 -5.71
N ASP A 775 -4.64 15.44 -6.89
CA ASP A 775 -4.33 16.87 -7.07
C ASP A 775 -5.54 17.80 -7.03
N HIS A 776 -6.76 17.29 -6.84
CA HIS A 776 -7.98 18.10 -6.85
C HIS A 776 -8.97 17.72 -5.74
N ARG A 777 -9.97 18.57 -5.49
CA ARG A 777 -11.01 18.33 -4.46
C ARG A 777 -12.20 17.59 -5.05
N ALA A 778 -12.39 16.33 -4.68
CA ALA A 778 -13.52 15.49 -5.11
C ALA A 778 -14.55 15.28 -3.99
N PRO A 779 -15.83 15.03 -4.29
CA PRO A 779 -16.83 14.66 -3.29
C PRO A 779 -16.56 13.24 -2.77
N LEU A 780 -16.38 13.07 -1.45
CA LEU A 780 -16.14 11.75 -0.85
C LEU A 780 -17.28 10.78 -1.19
N TRP A 781 -16.95 9.66 -1.85
CA TRP A 781 -17.92 8.64 -2.24
C TRP A 781 -18.61 8.01 -1.02
N PRO A 782 -19.87 7.51 -1.14
CA PRO A 782 -20.58 6.86 -0.03
C PRO A 782 -19.84 5.64 0.55
N SER A 783 -19.10 4.91 -0.29
CA SER A 783 -18.21 3.81 0.08
C SER A 783 -17.03 4.27 0.93
N VAL A 784 -16.28 5.28 0.47
CA VAL A 784 -15.17 5.91 1.21
C VAL A 784 -15.65 6.42 2.58
N ARG A 785 -16.81 7.09 2.63
CA ARG A 785 -17.44 7.55 3.88
C ARG A 785 -17.80 6.40 4.83
N ARG A 786 -18.11 5.21 4.30
CA ARG A 786 -18.40 4.02 5.11
C ARG A 786 -17.13 3.44 5.71
N GLU A 787 -16.09 3.26 4.89
CA GLU A 787 -14.76 2.79 5.34
C GLU A 787 -14.17 3.72 6.42
N MET A 788 -14.18 5.04 6.17
CA MET A 788 -13.70 6.03 7.15
C MET A 788 -14.45 5.96 8.49
N LYS A 789 -15.76 5.68 8.49
CA LYS A 789 -16.54 5.53 9.74
C LYS A 789 -16.25 4.22 10.47
N VAL A 790 -16.04 3.12 9.73
CA VAL A 790 -15.59 1.85 10.33
C VAL A 790 -14.21 2.03 10.95
N ALA A 791 -13.26 2.62 10.21
CA ALA A 791 -11.93 2.91 10.72
C ALA A 791 -11.99 3.81 11.97
N MET A 792 -12.82 4.87 11.97
CA MET A 792 -13.03 5.75 13.12
C MET A 792 -13.52 5.01 14.38
N GLY A 793 -14.39 4.01 14.23
CA GLY A 793 -14.85 3.17 15.35
C GLY A 793 -13.83 2.13 15.83
N LEU A 794 -12.85 1.78 15.01
CA LEU A 794 -11.77 0.84 15.35
C LEU A 794 -10.57 1.50 16.06
N ILE A 795 -10.44 2.83 16.03
CA ILE A 795 -9.32 3.59 16.64
C ILE A 795 -9.09 3.22 18.11
N PHE A 796 -10.15 3.02 18.89
CA PHE A 796 -10.06 2.69 20.32
C PHE A 796 -10.08 1.19 20.62
N ILE A 797 -10.07 0.33 19.59
CA ILE A 797 -10.17 -1.14 19.73
C ILE A 797 -8.78 -1.74 19.49
N GLU A 798 -7.87 -1.42 20.41
CA GLU A 798 -6.52 -1.98 20.45
C GLU A 798 -6.46 -3.05 21.54
N ASN A 799 -6.65 -4.31 21.17
CA ASN A 799 -6.24 -5.46 21.97
C ASN A 799 -6.31 -6.76 21.15
N ASN A 800 -5.20 -7.50 21.10
CA ASN A 800 -5.02 -8.65 20.22
C ASN A 800 -5.39 -9.97 20.91
N ALA A 801 -6.66 -10.36 20.79
CA ALA A 801 -7.19 -11.67 21.24
C ALA A 801 -7.90 -12.41 20.09
N LEU A 802 -7.43 -12.22 18.85
CA LEU A 802 -8.01 -12.83 17.65
C LEU A 802 -7.74 -14.35 17.60
N ASP A 803 -6.60 -14.76 18.18
CA ASP A 803 -6.24 -16.16 18.46
C ASP A 803 -7.30 -16.82 19.35
N ILE A 804 -7.57 -16.25 20.52
CA ILE A 804 -8.57 -16.74 21.49
C ILE A 804 -9.97 -16.74 20.88
N ALA A 805 -10.33 -15.68 20.16
CA ALA A 805 -11.65 -15.59 19.53
C ALA A 805 -11.86 -16.66 18.45
N LEU A 806 -10.83 -16.96 17.64
CA LEU A 806 -10.92 -17.98 16.60
C LEU A 806 -10.83 -19.40 17.17
N GLU A 807 -10.00 -19.63 18.19
CA GLU A 807 -9.92 -20.92 18.89
C GLU A 807 -11.28 -21.30 19.49
N ILE A 808 -11.93 -20.40 20.23
CA ILE A 808 -13.26 -20.65 20.82
C ILE A 808 -14.31 -20.96 19.74
N LEU A 809 -14.23 -20.32 18.56
CA LEU A 809 -15.15 -20.58 17.44
C LEU A 809 -14.90 -21.95 16.78
N ILE A 810 -13.64 -22.32 16.59
CA ILE A 810 -13.27 -23.65 16.12
C ILE A 810 -13.71 -24.71 17.14
N GLN A 811 -13.42 -24.50 18.41
CA GLN A 811 -13.81 -25.41 19.50
C GLN A 811 -15.33 -25.60 19.59
N TYR A 812 -16.10 -24.53 19.35
CA TYR A 812 -17.57 -24.57 19.30
C TYR A 812 -18.12 -25.40 18.13
N ASP A 813 -17.46 -25.36 16.97
CA ASP A 813 -17.87 -26.14 15.79
C ASP A 813 -17.38 -27.60 15.85
N THR A 814 -16.20 -27.86 16.42
CA THR A 814 -15.56 -29.19 16.44
C THR A 814 -15.79 -30.01 17.70
N TYR A 815 -16.21 -29.38 18.80
CA TYR A 815 -16.32 -29.98 20.14
C TYR A 815 -15.03 -30.59 20.70
N MET A 816 -13.87 -30.25 20.12
CA MET A 816 -12.56 -30.73 20.58
C MET A 816 -12.26 -30.23 22.00
N ARG A 817 -11.45 -31.00 22.75
CA ARG A 817 -10.95 -30.48 24.03
C ARG A 817 -10.06 -29.25 23.77
N PRO A 818 -9.99 -28.29 24.70
CA PRO A 818 -9.14 -27.10 24.56
C PRO A 818 -7.68 -27.42 24.17
N SER A 819 -7.09 -28.44 24.79
CA SER A 819 -5.72 -28.90 24.48
C SER A 819 -5.58 -29.50 23.08
N GLU A 820 -6.64 -30.13 22.56
CA GLU A 820 -6.68 -30.74 21.22
C GLU A 820 -6.90 -29.66 20.15
N CYS A 821 -7.76 -28.68 20.42
CA CYS A 821 -8.01 -27.52 19.57
C CYS A 821 -6.78 -26.60 19.43
N ILE A 822 -6.12 -26.28 20.56
CA ILE A 822 -4.86 -25.51 20.58
C ILE A 822 -3.73 -26.27 19.85
N GLY A 823 -3.71 -27.60 19.94
CA GLY A 823 -2.71 -28.45 19.27
C GLY A 823 -2.85 -28.54 17.74
N LEU A 824 -3.92 -27.99 17.15
CA LEU A 824 -4.14 -28.06 15.71
C LEU A 824 -3.00 -27.44 14.90
N THR A 825 -2.60 -28.15 13.84
CA THR A 825 -1.64 -27.68 12.83
C THR A 825 -2.32 -27.49 11.48
N LEU A 826 -1.68 -26.81 10.54
CA LEU A 826 -2.15 -26.64 9.17
C LEU A 826 -2.41 -27.95 8.43
N ARG A 827 -1.81 -29.06 8.89
CA ARG A 827 -2.02 -30.41 8.36
C ARG A 827 -3.40 -30.99 8.69
N HIS A 828 -4.01 -30.51 9.77
CA HIS A 828 -5.37 -30.88 10.18
C HIS A 828 -6.45 -30.16 9.37
N LEU A 829 -6.11 -29.22 8.47
CA LEU A 829 -7.08 -28.39 7.76
C LEU A 829 -7.38 -28.86 6.33
N GLY A 830 -8.61 -29.34 6.13
CA GLY A 830 -9.21 -29.48 4.81
C GLY A 830 -9.63 -28.11 4.27
N ARG A 831 -8.92 -27.61 3.24
CA ARG A 831 -9.26 -26.33 2.60
C ARG A 831 -10.55 -26.43 1.77
N PRO A 832 -11.41 -25.39 1.75
CA PRO A 832 -12.58 -25.37 0.88
C PRO A 832 -12.19 -25.48 -0.61
N ARG A 833 -12.90 -26.34 -1.36
CA ARG A 833 -12.67 -26.61 -2.78
C ARG A 833 -13.96 -26.53 -3.60
N GLY A 834 -14.03 -25.49 -4.44
CA GLY A 834 -15.12 -25.28 -5.39
C GLY A 834 -16.49 -25.07 -4.74
N ALA A 835 -17.56 -25.21 -5.54
CA ALA A 835 -18.92 -25.03 -5.07
C ALA A 835 -19.46 -26.19 -4.20
N ARG A 836 -18.79 -27.36 -4.20
CA ARG A 836 -19.21 -28.57 -3.49
C ARG A 836 -18.68 -28.67 -2.06
N TYR A 837 -17.49 -28.15 -1.80
CA TYR A 837 -16.85 -28.12 -0.47
C TYR A 837 -16.58 -26.67 -0.10
N LYS A 838 -17.63 -25.92 0.28
CA LYS A 838 -17.54 -24.48 0.54
C LYS A 838 -16.88 -24.13 1.88
N HIS A 839 -16.97 -25.05 2.84
CA HIS A 839 -16.54 -24.89 4.23
C HIS A 839 -15.09 -25.34 4.42
N TRP A 840 -14.45 -24.83 5.47
CA TRP A 840 -13.22 -25.43 5.99
C TRP A 840 -13.57 -26.70 6.75
N ALA A 841 -12.75 -27.74 6.59
CA ALA A 841 -12.85 -28.95 7.38
C ALA A 841 -11.66 -29.03 8.36
N ILE A 842 -11.90 -29.61 9.54
CA ILE A 842 -10.85 -30.05 10.47
C ILE A 842 -10.89 -31.57 10.50
N VAL A 843 -9.75 -32.20 10.21
CA VAL A 843 -9.54 -33.63 10.35
C VAL A 843 -8.99 -33.87 11.75
N VAL A 844 -9.76 -34.57 12.58
CA VAL A 844 -9.41 -34.95 13.96
C VAL A 844 -8.71 -36.31 13.92
N ALA A 845 -7.59 -36.42 14.65
CA ALA A 845 -6.75 -37.61 14.67
C ALA A 845 -6.45 -38.17 13.25
N PRO A 846 -5.78 -37.40 12.38
CA PRO A 846 -5.47 -37.84 11.03
C PRO A 846 -4.54 -39.06 11.05
N SER A 847 -4.95 -40.16 10.42
CA SER A 847 -4.18 -41.41 10.38
C SER A 847 -2.80 -41.23 9.71
N ALA A 848 -2.72 -40.28 8.78
CA ALA A 848 -1.48 -39.86 8.12
C ALA A 848 -0.43 -39.22 9.07
N LEU A 849 -0.80 -38.84 10.29
CA LEU A 849 0.12 -38.40 11.35
C LEU A 849 0.35 -39.48 12.43
N GLY A 850 -0.28 -40.66 12.32
CA GLY A 850 -0.22 -41.72 13.33
C GLY A 850 -1.04 -41.43 14.59
N GLU A 851 -1.97 -40.47 14.51
CA GLU A 851 -2.83 -40.07 15.63
C GLU A 851 -4.12 -40.91 15.67
N VAL A 852 -4.63 -41.18 16.87
CA VAL A 852 -5.92 -41.84 17.11
C VAL A 852 -6.69 -41.10 18.20
N THR A 853 -8.01 -41.04 18.07
CA THR A 853 -8.87 -40.47 19.13
C THR A 853 -8.88 -41.38 20.37
N LYS A 854 -9.41 -40.88 21.49
CA LYS A 854 -9.57 -41.70 22.71
C LYS A 854 -10.60 -42.83 22.59
N THR A 855 -11.37 -42.88 21.50
CA THR A 855 -12.27 -44.00 21.16
C THR A 855 -11.62 -45.02 20.23
N GLY A 856 -10.45 -44.72 19.65
CA GLY A 856 -9.72 -45.58 18.72
C GLY A 856 -9.95 -45.26 17.24
N ASP A 857 -10.72 -44.21 16.94
CA ASP A 857 -11.07 -43.77 15.59
C ASP A 857 -10.01 -42.80 15.01
N SER A 858 -10.00 -42.63 13.70
CA SER A 858 -9.07 -41.74 12.97
C SER A 858 -9.72 -41.14 11.71
N ASP A 859 -9.20 -40.00 11.26
CA ASP A 859 -9.66 -39.26 10.07
C ASP A 859 -11.09 -38.66 10.15
N ASP A 860 -11.61 -38.39 11.35
CA ASP A 860 -12.91 -37.76 11.55
C ASP A 860 -12.91 -36.30 11.03
N SER A 861 -13.75 -35.98 10.04
CA SER A 861 -13.80 -34.65 9.44
C SER A 861 -14.99 -33.82 9.92
N VAL A 862 -14.76 -32.71 10.61
CA VAL A 862 -15.80 -31.74 11.01
C VAL A 862 -15.77 -30.51 10.12
N LEU A 863 -16.94 -30.03 9.67
CA LEU A 863 -17.08 -28.81 8.87
C LEU A 863 -17.31 -27.58 9.75
N LEU A 864 -16.47 -26.55 9.57
CA LEU A 864 -16.64 -25.25 10.22
C LEU A 864 -17.78 -24.45 9.57
N ALA A 865 -18.60 -23.81 10.40
CA ALA A 865 -19.76 -23.01 10.00
C ALA A 865 -20.78 -23.73 9.08
N GLU A 866 -21.02 -25.03 9.29
CA GLU A 866 -21.96 -25.83 8.48
C GLU A 866 -23.39 -25.26 8.46
N LEU A 867 -23.83 -24.62 9.54
CA LEU A 867 -25.18 -24.08 9.71
C LEU A 867 -25.49 -22.82 8.88
N GLY A 868 -24.53 -22.27 8.12
CA GLY A 868 -24.70 -21.12 7.23
C GLY A 868 -24.91 -19.76 7.91
N ASP A 869 -25.07 -19.73 9.23
CA ASP A 869 -25.14 -18.51 10.04
C ASP A 869 -23.77 -17.83 10.24
N ARG A 870 -22.68 -18.57 9.98
CA ARG A 870 -21.29 -18.15 10.16
C ARG A 870 -20.47 -18.20 8.86
N ASP A 871 -21.07 -17.93 7.70
CA ASP A 871 -20.37 -17.88 6.40
C ASP A 871 -19.05 -17.07 6.45
N TRP A 872 -19.04 -15.95 7.18
CA TRP A 872 -17.87 -15.09 7.39
C TRP A 872 -16.65 -15.79 8.04
N LEU A 873 -16.86 -16.91 8.74
CA LEU A 873 -15.79 -17.72 9.34
C LEU A 873 -14.88 -18.29 8.23
N ARG A 874 -15.41 -18.51 7.03
CA ARG A 874 -14.67 -18.96 5.85
C ARG A 874 -13.59 -17.96 5.42
N GLU A 875 -13.94 -16.69 5.32
CA GLU A 875 -12.99 -15.63 5.03
C GLU A 875 -12.03 -15.40 6.20
N ALA A 876 -12.53 -15.46 7.45
CA ALA A 876 -11.69 -15.33 8.66
C ALA A 876 -10.61 -16.43 8.74
N MET A 877 -10.98 -17.70 8.55
CA MET A 877 -10.05 -18.84 8.47
C MET A 877 -9.04 -18.68 7.33
N THR A 878 -9.47 -18.17 6.17
CA THR A 878 -8.57 -17.94 5.03
C THR A 878 -7.51 -16.88 5.35
N LEU A 879 -7.90 -15.79 6.02
CA LEU A 879 -6.99 -14.73 6.46
C LEU A 879 -6.09 -15.17 7.64
N TRP A 880 -6.58 -16.06 8.50
CA TRP A 880 -5.82 -16.62 9.61
C TRP A 880 -4.76 -17.60 9.14
N VAL A 881 -5.14 -18.60 8.35
CA VAL A 881 -4.23 -19.62 7.79
C VAL A 881 -3.10 -19.01 6.95
N ALA A 882 -3.36 -17.88 6.28
CA ALA A 882 -2.32 -17.13 5.55
C ALA A 882 -1.23 -16.50 6.45
N ARG A 883 -1.39 -16.54 7.78
CA ARG A 883 -0.43 -16.05 8.79
C ARG A 883 0.24 -17.16 9.59
N CYS A 884 -0.29 -18.38 9.54
CA CYS A 884 0.24 -19.54 10.23
C CYS A 884 1.37 -20.20 9.41
N VAL A 885 2.35 -20.79 10.08
CA VAL A 885 3.47 -21.51 9.42
C VAL A 885 3.29 -23.03 9.52
N ASP A 886 3.00 -23.54 10.71
CA ASP A 886 2.73 -24.97 10.93
C ASP A 886 1.64 -25.18 12.01
N SER A 887 1.82 -24.66 13.23
CA SER A 887 0.73 -24.56 14.22
C SER A 887 -0.33 -23.55 13.78
N LEU A 888 -1.61 -23.86 14.06
CA LEU A 888 -2.75 -22.98 13.84
C LEU A 888 -2.86 -21.90 14.94
N PHE A 889 -2.38 -22.20 16.16
CA PHE A 889 -2.43 -21.33 17.33
C PHE A 889 -1.08 -21.24 18.05
N PRO A 890 0.01 -20.81 17.37
CA PRO A 890 1.38 -20.91 17.89
C PRO A 890 1.65 -20.13 19.19
N ASN A 891 0.82 -19.13 19.49
CA ASN A 891 1.00 -18.22 20.63
C ASN A 891 -0.04 -18.42 21.74
N LEU A 892 -0.90 -19.45 21.65
CA LEU A 892 -2.00 -19.68 22.58
C LEU A 892 -1.71 -20.91 23.46
N SER A 893 -1.59 -20.72 24.77
CA SER A 893 -1.50 -21.81 25.75
C SER A 893 -2.87 -22.11 26.37
N LEU A 894 -3.07 -23.33 26.86
CA LEU A 894 -4.26 -23.69 27.64
C LEU A 894 -4.40 -22.80 28.89
N ALA A 895 -3.27 -22.49 29.54
CA ALA A 895 -3.24 -21.61 30.70
C ALA A 895 -3.71 -20.18 30.34
N ARG A 896 -3.24 -19.62 29.21
CA ARG A 896 -3.66 -18.30 28.69
C ARG A 896 -5.15 -18.28 28.33
N LEU A 897 -5.67 -19.33 27.70
CA LEU A 897 -7.09 -19.49 27.39
C LEU A 897 -7.95 -19.59 28.67
N GLU A 898 -7.58 -20.44 29.63
CA GLU A 898 -8.29 -20.55 30.90
C GLU A 898 -8.21 -19.26 31.74
N ALA A 899 -7.05 -18.59 31.77
CA ALA A 899 -6.89 -17.31 32.44
C ALA A 899 -7.78 -16.23 31.80
N TRP A 900 -7.88 -16.21 30.47
CA TRP A 900 -8.81 -15.34 29.75
C TRP A 900 -10.27 -15.65 30.12
N CYS A 901 -10.68 -16.92 30.12
CA CYS A 901 -12.03 -17.35 30.51
C CYS A 901 -12.38 -17.02 31.97
N ARG A 902 -11.46 -17.24 32.92
CA ARG A 902 -11.61 -16.85 34.34
C ARG A 902 -11.74 -15.33 34.50
N ASN A 903 -10.87 -14.57 33.83
CA ASN A 903 -10.90 -13.11 33.84
C ASN A 903 -12.18 -12.57 33.16
N ALA A 904 -12.65 -13.21 32.09
CA ALA A 904 -13.94 -12.92 31.45
C ALA A 904 -15.11 -13.17 32.40
N CYS A 905 -15.17 -14.33 33.09
CA CYS A 905 -16.20 -14.62 34.09
C CYS A 905 -16.26 -13.58 35.20
N HIS A 906 -15.10 -13.20 35.74
CA HIS A 906 -14.97 -12.19 36.78
C HIS A 906 -15.43 -10.80 36.29
N LYS A 907 -14.99 -10.39 35.08
CA LYS A 907 -15.43 -9.14 34.41
C LYS A 907 -16.92 -9.14 34.07
N LEU A 908 -17.50 -10.29 33.77
CA LEU A 908 -18.93 -10.50 33.50
C LEU A 908 -19.79 -10.58 34.77
N LYS A 909 -19.18 -10.54 35.96
CA LYS A 909 -19.84 -10.61 37.27
C LYS A 909 -20.71 -11.87 37.47
N TYR A 910 -20.33 -12.99 36.87
CA TYR A 910 -20.98 -14.26 37.16
C TYR A 910 -20.68 -14.69 38.60
N LYS A 911 -21.69 -15.24 39.29
CA LYS A 911 -21.57 -15.71 40.69
C LYS A 911 -20.61 -16.90 40.85
N SER A 912 -20.30 -17.59 39.77
CA SER A 912 -19.34 -18.69 39.67
C SER A 912 -18.63 -18.61 38.31
N ILE A 913 -17.48 -19.29 38.20
CA ILE A 913 -16.74 -19.42 36.94
C ILE A 913 -17.51 -20.40 36.04
N CYS A 914 -18.39 -19.86 35.20
CA CYS A 914 -19.30 -20.66 34.35
C CYS A 914 -18.77 -20.87 32.92
N ILE A 915 -18.01 -19.92 32.39
CA ILE A 915 -17.31 -20.03 31.10
C ILE A 915 -15.88 -20.48 31.38
N MET A 916 -15.62 -21.75 31.14
CA MET A 916 -14.30 -22.36 31.07
C MET A 916 -14.16 -23.05 29.71
N PRO A 917 -12.94 -23.23 29.18
CA PRO A 917 -12.72 -23.91 27.91
C PRO A 917 -13.32 -25.33 27.88
N HIS A 918 -13.36 -26.00 29.05
CA HIS A 918 -13.96 -27.32 29.21
C HIS A 918 -15.51 -27.30 29.32
N THR A 919 -16.12 -26.24 29.85
CA THR A 919 -17.59 -26.11 29.92
C THR A 919 -18.23 -25.59 28.63
N ALA A 920 -17.47 -24.90 27.77
CA ALA A 920 -17.94 -24.48 26.45
C ALA A 920 -18.36 -25.67 25.57
N ALA A 921 -17.59 -26.76 25.59
CA ALA A 921 -17.94 -28.02 24.92
C ALA A 921 -19.20 -28.66 25.54
N GLN A 922 -19.31 -28.66 26.87
CA GLN A 922 -20.45 -29.25 27.61
C GLN A 922 -21.78 -28.54 27.31
N TRP A 923 -21.77 -27.20 27.26
CA TRP A 923 -22.94 -26.37 26.91
C TRP A 923 -23.53 -26.66 25.52
N CYS A 924 -22.74 -27.26 24.63
CA CYS A 924 -23.18 -27.60 23.28
C CYS A 924 -23.90 -28.96 23.22
N VAL A 925 -23.57 -29.89 24.10
CA VAL A 925 -24.22 -31.22 24.19
C VAL A 925 -25.69 -31.07 24.61
N GLU A 926 -25.97 -30.20 25.58
CA GLU A 926 -27.33 -29.98 26.11
C GLU A 926 -28.29 -29.30 25.12
N ARG A 927 -27.79 -28.70 24.03
CA ARG A 927 -28.61 -28.01 23.00
C ARG A 927 -28.79 -28.78 21.69
N ARG A 928 -28.35 -30.05 21.63
CA ARG A 928 -28.59 -30.96 20.49
C ARG A 928 -29.46 -32.18 20.80
N LEU A 929 -30.04 -32.25 22.00
CA LEU A 929 -31.24 -33.07 22.25
C LEU A 929 -32.48 -32.25 21.82
N PRO A 930 -33.50 -32.91 21.22
CA PRO A 930 -34.48 -32.29 20.31
C PRO A 930 -35.43 -31.25 20.94
#